data_AF-A0A542B0Y0-F1
#
_entry.id   AF-A0A542B0Y0-F1
#
_cell.length_a   1.000
_cell.length_b   1.000
_cell.length_c   1.000
_cell.angle_alpha   90.00
_cell.angle_beta   90.00
_cell.angle_gamma   90.00
#
_symmetry.space_group_name_H-M   'P 1'
#
loop_
_entity.id
_entity.type
_entity.pdbx_description
1 polymer ?
#
loop_
_entity_poly.entity_id
_entity_poly.type
_entity_poly.pdbx_seq_one_letter_code
_entity_poly.pdbx_strand_id
1 'polypeptide(L)'
;MQPSSSHENSIANLLQQNLEHLKPVPQEIPQKKVYRYPYIDKESIRDTIQNGKKAARDYNKRQQEKSKGINKINLELRRALKQDKHTTQQKALWIDFKQKHKLASKEPMAYNQKVLEFNRANGTHFLLRTYHQLKNEMLVTLPVLICFYAAQVKAMNAKKLNAGVTTMGTLPRLLTNSENIKRYKVEGVQQINFQNDAILAHVHNLVEAGILINYKSHGRNMGFSVDFNPEILAIKDHNPSKTQNPEKQPFIKFKTGKPTYSDDTTGSYKDKNENKGDAHGSPGERNDSQKGESTAATGTHRVTKSEEKPGGIASAESEKRGLSKISEKEILCAEKQDQDRVASSAGLCPPNPPRPEQNKPGGRGSTGSPQAPKNCSTEPVEVHPSKNLENRIQDTWELCLELEANKHVHHIPPMKELEHESGNGILSQPVFAELLYQEFMKVISRLKKKNQSAAGAFYRGFEELEDQKLKNFTGRYYTKTEMYREFKKWMWMINCAERWAKKRKWQFLYINDYLDTQRRDAKEVGFWYLEKAWKKNEQDKAKRKERRAEKRAAHTSRKAGIKTDRVEKYGYKSIKPGTNSRSLSDYEKVRAKVRKYLSGEIDFQELERYCSHNLNQTIVEGLGNLIDAERANLNRFKA
;
A
#
# COMPACT_ATOMS: atom_id res chain seq x y z
N MET A 1 -64.56 -18.77 -88.80
CA MET A 1 -65.40 -19.09 -87.63
C MET A 1 -65.43 -17.87 -86.73
N GLN A 2 -66.64 -17.33 -86.52
CA GLN A 2 -67.22 -16.57 -85.39
C GLN A 2 -66.36 -15.80 -84.34
N PRO A 3 -66.94 -14.77 -83.67
CA PRO A 3 -66.36 -13.42 -83.56
C PRO A 3 -66.13 -12.90 -82.12
N SER A 4 -65.55 -11.68 -82.04
CA SER A 4 -65.80 -10.59 -81.07
C SER A 4 -66.16 -10.86 -79.59
N SER A 5 -65.35 -10.32 -78.67
CA SER A 5 -65.77 -9.49 -77.51
C SER A 5 -64.52 -9.07 -76.72
N SER A 6 -64.08 -7.82 -76.81
CA SER A 6 -64.47 -6.66 -75.99
C SER A 6 -64.11 -6.78 -74.51
N HIS A 7 -63.24 -5.84 -74.11
CA HIS A 7 -62.97 -5.36 -72.76
C HIS A 7 -64.03 -5.65 -71.70
N GLU A 8 -63.69 -6.54 -70.77
CA GLU A 8 -64.12 -6.45 -69.37
C GLU A 8 -62.90 -6.65 -68.47
N ASN A 9 -61.97 -5.68 -68.51
CA ASN A 9 -61.07 -5.47 -67.39
C ASN A 9 -61.93 -4.87 -66.27
N SER A 10 -62.55 -5.77 -65.53
CA SER A 10 -63.49 -5.51 -64.45
C SER A 10 -62.97 -4.41 -63.53
N ILE A 11 -63.85 -3.46 -63.25
CA ILE A 11 -63.71 -2.45 -62.19
C ILE A 11 -63.31 -3.12 -60.86
N ALA A 12 -63.59 -4.42 -60.69
CA ALA A 12 -63.11 -5.23 -59.57
C ALA A 12 -61.57 -5.33 -59.48
N ASN A 13 -60.84 -5.46 -60.60
CA ASN A 13 -59.37 -5.51 -60.60
C ASN A 13 -58.75 -4.15 -60.26
N LEU A 14 -59.37 -3.06 -60.72
CA LEU A 14 -58.94 -1.71 -60.37
C LEU A 14 -59.26 -1.37 -58.90
N LEU A 15 -60.39 -1.86 -58.39
CA LEU A 15 -60.74 -1.75 -56.96
C LEU A 15 -59.84 -2.61 -56.08
N GLN A 16 -59.39 -3.77 -56.53
CA GLN A 16 -58.45 -4.61 -55.78
C GLN A 16 -57.06 -3.97 -55.67
N GLN A 17 -56.54 -3.38 -56.76
CA GLN A 17 -55.31 -2.60 -56.72
C GLN A 17 -55.45 -1.35 -55.83
N ASN A 18 -56.59 -0.66 -55.86
CA ASN A 18 -56.82 0.51 -55.02
C ASN A 18 -57.09 0.16 -53.54
N LEU A 19 -57.65 -1.02 -53.23
CA LEU A 19 -57.78 -1.50 -51.85
C LEU A 19 -56.44 -1.96 -51.25
N GLU A 20 -55.50 -2.46 -52.06
CA GLU A 20 -54.14 -2.75 -51.57
C GLU A 20 -53.37 -1.47 -51.21
N HIS A 21 -53.65 -0.35 -51.88
CA HIS A 21 -53.10 0.97 -51.56
C HIS A 21 -53.79 1.68 -50.39
N LEU A 22 -54.93 1.17 -49.91
CA LEU A 22 -55.67 1.67 -48.74
C LEU A 22 -55.51 0.80 -47.49
N LYS A 23 -54.59 -0.19 -47.49
CA LYS A 23 -54.09 -0.70 -46.22
C LYS A 23 -53.46 0.50 -45.49
N PRO A 24 -53.87 0.82 -44.26
CA PRO A 24 -53.20 1.86 -43.51
C PRO A 24 -51.73 1.47 -43.47
N VAL A 25 -50.88 2.29 -44.10
CA VAL A 25 -49.46 2.32 -43.76
C VAL A 25 -49.47 2.35 -42.24
N PRO A 26 -48.87 1.35 -41.56
CA PRO A 26 -48.71 1.45 -40.14
C PRO A 26 -47.97 2.75 -39.95
N GLN A 27 -48.68 3.79 -39.49
CA GLN A 27 -48.01 4.95 -38.96
C GLN A 27 -47.16 4.33 -37.87
N GLU A 28 -45.85 4.25 -38.13
CA GLU A 28 -44.88 4.02 -37.10
C GLU A 28 -45.10 5.20 -36.14
N ILE A 29 -46.03 5.01 -35.20
CA ILE A 29 -46.07 5.74 -33.95
C ILE A 29 -44.60 5.74 -33.57
N PRO A 30 -43.91 6.89 -33.49
CA PRO A 30 -42.49 6.92 -33.27
C PRO A 30 -42.26 6.06 -32.03
N GLN A 31 -41.77 4.84 -32.25
CA GLN A 31 -41.66 3.87 -31.17
C GLN A 31 -40.66 4.54 -30.27
N LYS A 32 -41.16 5.06 -29.15
CA LYS A 32 -40.38 5.86 -28.20
C LYS A 32 -39.13 5.03 -27.96
N LYS A 33 -37.97 5.43 -28.52
CA LYS A 33 -36.79 4.57 -28.62
C LYS A 33 -36.46 4.11 -27.20
N VAL A 34 -36.90 2.90 -26.85
CA VAL A 34 -36.84 2.45 -25.47
C VAL A 34 -35.37 2.18 -25.21
N TYR A 35 -34.78 2.98 -24.34
CA TYR A 35 -33.40 2.76 -23.92
C TYR A 35 -33.29 1.37 -23.29
N ARG A 36 -32.57 0.48 -23.97
CA ARG A 36 -32.25 -0.84 -23.45
C ARG A 36 -31.04 -0.69 -22.52
N TYR A 37 -31.18 -1.18 -21.29
CA TYR A 37 -30.11 -1.16 -20.31
C TYR A 37 -29.23 -2.40 -20.53
N PRO A 38 -28.01 -2.25 -21.07
CA PRO A 38 -27.12 -3.39 -21.25
C PRO A 38 -26.67 -3.89 -19.88
N TYR A 39 -26.81 -5.18 -19.62
CA TYR A 39 -26.31 -5.79 -18.39
C TYR A 39 -25.43 -6.99 -18.71
N ILE A 40 -24.49 -7.25 -17.80
CA ILE A 40 -23.56 -8.37 -17.90
C ILE A 40 -23.83 -9.25 -16.69
N ASP A 41 -24.52 -10.37 -16.90
CA ASP A 41 -24.78 -11.38 -15.87
C ASP A 41 -23.65 -12.41 -15.78
N LYS A 42 -23.78 -13.33 -14.82
CA LYS A 42 -22.78 -14.39 -14.59
C LYS A 42 -22.58 -15.27 -15.83
N GLU A 43 -23.63 -15.49 -16.63
CA GLU A 43 -23.57 -16.25 -17.88
C GLU A 43 -22.80 -15.48 -18.96
N SER A 44 -23.13 -14.22 -19.18
CA SER A 44 -22.43 -13.34 -20.13
C SER A 44 -20.95 -13.19 -19.78
N ILE A 45 -20.60 -13.12 -18.49
CA ILE A 45 -19.20 -13.15 -18.04
C ILE A 45 -18.53 -14.46 -18.45
N ARG A 46 -19.19 -15.59 -18.22
CA ARG A 46 -18.65 -16.92 -18.58
C ARG A 46 -18.45 -17.04 -20.09
N ASP A 47 -19.43 -16.61 -20.89
CA ASP A 47 -19.38 -16.65 -22.35
C ASP A 47 -18.27 -15.75 -22.89
N THR A 48 -18.16 -14.53 -22.35
CA THR A 48 -17.06 -13.61 -22.68
C THR A 48 -15.69 -14.21 -22.38
N ILE A 49 -15.55 -14.90 -21.23
CA ILE A 49 -14.30 -15.60 -20.87
C ILE A 49 -14.01 -16.75 -21.85
N GLN A 50 -15.03 -17.53 -22.24
CA GLN A 50 -14.87 -18.63 -23.18
C GLN A 50 -14.48 -18.13 -24.58
N ASN A 51 -15.14 -17.08 -25.07
CA ASN A 51 -14.82 -16.42 -26.34
C ASN A 51 -13.39 -15.86 -26.31
N GLY A 52 -12.99 -15.22 -25.21
CA GLY A 52 -11.63 -14.72 -25.03
C GLY A 52 -10.57 -15.83 -25.02
N LYS A 53 -10.87 -16.98 -24.40
CA LYS A 53 -10.00 -18.17 -24.46
C LYS A 53 -9.90 -18.75 -25.88
N LYS A 54 -10.99 -18.77 -26.64
CA LYS A 54 -11.00 -19.22 -28.05
C LYS A 54 -10.12 -18.30 -28.90
N ALA A 55 -10.34 -16.98 -28.82
CA ALA A 55 -9.53 -15.98 -29.51
C ALA A 55 -8.03 -16.10 -29.16
N ALA A 56 -7.70 -16.35 -27.89
CA ALA A 56 -6.32 -16.56 -27.45
C ALA A 56 -5.67 -17.82 -28.06
N ARG A 57 -6.43 -18.92 -28.20
CA ARG A 57 -5.95 -20.15 -28.85
C ARG A 57 -5.67 -19.90 -30.33
N ASP A 58 -6.58 -19.23 -31.03
CA ASP A 58 -6.44 -18.91 -32.44
C ASP A 58 -5.26 -17.96 -32.69
N TYR A 59 -5.06 -16.98 -31.80
CA TYR A 59 -3.87 -16.13 -31.79
C TYR A 59 -2.59 -16.94 -31.61
N ASN A 60 -2.52 -17.80 -30.58
CA ASN A 60 -1.35 -18.62 -30.31
C ASN A 60 -1.00 -19.57 -31.46
N LYS A 61 -2.01 -20.17 -32.10
CA LYS A 61 -1.82 -21.01 -33.30
C LYS A 61 -1.16 -20.22 -34.43
N ARG A 62 -1.67 -19.02 -34.74
CA ARG A 62 -1.08 -18.12 -35.76
C ARG A 62 0.37 -17.74 -35.41
N GLN A 63 0.67 -17.44 -34.14
CA GLN A 63 2.03 -17.10 -33.72
C GLN A 63 2.99 -18.29 -33.76
N GLN A 64 2.50 -19.49 -33.46
CA GLN A 64 3.27 -20.74 -33.63
C GLN A 64 3.60 -20.98 -35.09
N GLU A 65 2.63 -20.85 -35.99
CA GLU A 65 2.85 -21.00 -37.44
C GLU A 65 3.91 -20.04 -37.97
N LYS A 66 3.84 -18.75 -37.59
CA LYS A 66 4.87 -17.76 -37.92
C LYS A 66 6.24 -18.12 -37.34
N SER A 67 6.28 -18.70 -36.15
CA SER A 67 7.53 -19.06 -35.47
C SER A 67 8.13 -20.38 -35.95
N LYS A 68 7.39 -21.26 -36.65
CA LYS A 68 7.90 -22.56 -37.14
C LYS A 68 9.14 -22.40 -38.00
N GLY A 69 9.11 -21.49 -38.98
CA GLY A 69 10.27 -21.21 -39.85
C GLY A 69 11.47 -20.65 -39.08
N ILE A 70 11.21 -19.69 -38.18
CA ILE A 70 12.24 -19.08 -37.33
C ILE A 70 12.89 -20.12 -36.41
N ASN A 71 12.12 -21.06 -35.87
CA ASN A 71 12.63 -22.11 -35.00
C ASN A 71 13.56 -23.08 -35.74
N LYS A 72 13.26 -23.40 -37.02
CA LYS A 72 14.16 -24.20 -37.86
C LYS A 72 15.49 -23.49 -38.08
N ILE A 73 15.45 -22.21 -38.46
CA ILE A 73 16.65 -21.38 -38.65
C ILE A 73 17.45 -21.26 -37.34
N ASN A 74 16.78 -20.99 -36.22
CA ASN A 74 17.43 -20.91 -34.91
C ASN A 74 18.06 -22.23 -34.48
N LEU A 75 17.50 -23.38 -34.87
CA LEU A 75 18.09 -24.68 -34.62
C LEU A 75 19.41 -24.85 -35.39
N GLU A 76 19.43 -24.44 -36.65
CA GLU A 76 20.64 -24.43 -37.48
C GLU A 76 21.70 -23.47 -36.94
N LEU A 77 21.31 -22.24 -36.59
CA LEU A 77 22.21 -21.26 -35.96
C LEU A 77 22.79 -21.79 -34.63
N ARG A 78 22.00 -22.51 -33.82
CA ARG A 78 22.50 -23.16 -32.60
C ARG A 78 23.50 -24.27 -32.89
N ARG A 79 23.35 -25.02 -33.99
CA ARG A 79 24.32 -26.03 -34.41
C ARG A 79 25.62 -25.35 -34.86
N ALA A 80 25.53 -24.31 -35.68
CA ALA A 80 26.67 -23.50 -36.10
C ALA A 80 27.41 -22.88 -34.90
N LEU A 81 26.68 -22.33 -33.92
CA LEU A 81 27.25 -21.79 -32.66
C LEU A 81 28.06 -22.80 -31.83
N LYS A 82 27.75 -24.09 -31.94
CA LYS A 82 28.50 -25.14 -31.24
C LYS A 82 29.85 -25.40 -31.89
N GLN A 83 29.93 -25.25 -33.21
CA GLN A 83 31.17 -25.37 -33.99
C GLN A 83 31.99 -24.09 -33.86
N ASP A 84 31.36 -22.94 -34.15
CA ASP A 84 32.00 -21.62 -34.15
C ASP A 84 31.40 -20.70 -33.08
N LYS A 85 32.08 -20.64 -31.94
CA LYS A 85 31.68 -19.76 -30.83
C LYS A 85 32.04 -18.31 -31.16
N HIS A 86 31.13 -17.38 -30.83
CA HIS A 86 31.39 -15.95 -31.00
C HIS A 86 32.58 -15.47 -30.17
N THR A 87 33.49 -14.74 -30.81
CA THR A 87 34.59 -14.03 -30.16
C THR A 87 34.08 -12.84 -29.34
N THR A 88 34.92 -12.37 -28.40
CA THR A 88 34.61 -11.21 -27.55
C THR A 88 34.35 -9.94 -28.38
N GLN A 89 35.10 -9.73 -29.46
CA GLN A 89 34.93 -8.59 -30.36
C GLN A 89 33.56 -8.62 -31.06
N GLN A 90 33.15 -9.78 -31.61
CA GLN A 90 31.84 -9.94 -32.24
C GLN A 90 30.68 -9.69 -31.26
N LYS A 91 30.84 -10.09 -29.98
CA LYS A 91 29.84 -9.81 -28.94
C LYS A 91 29.75 -8.32 -28.61
N ALA A 92 30.87 -7.61 -28.57
CA ALA A 92 30.89 -6.16 -28.35
C ALA A 92 30.20 -5.42 -29.51
N LEU A 93 30.56 -5.74 -30.75
CA LEU A 93 29.93 -5.18 -31.96
C LEU A 93 28.42 -5.39 -31.99
N TRP A 94 27.95 -6.56 -31.53
CA TRP A 94 26.53 -6.86 -31.44
C TRP A 94 25.76 -6.00 -30.44
N ILE A 95 26.39 -5.67 -29.29
CA ILE A 95 25.79 -4.80 -28.28
C ILE A 95 25.62 -3.39 -28.86
N ASP A 96 26.65 -2.88 -29.53
CA ASP A 96 26.62 -1.55 -30.16
C ASP A 96 25.58 -1.51 -31.29
N PHE A 97 25.52 -2.56 -32.11
CA PHE A 97 24.51 -2.69 -33.17
C PHE A 97 23.08 -2.68 -32.62
N LYS A 98 22.82 -3.40 -31.51
CA LYS A 98 21.53 -3.41 -30.82
C LYS A 98 21.10 -2.03 -30.36
N GLN A 99 22.03 -1.26 -29.80
CA GLN A 99 21.76 0.09 -29.33
C GLN A 99 21.52 1.05 -30.51
N LYS A 100 22.42 1.05 -31.50
CA LYS A 100 22.35 1.91 -32.70
C LYS A 100 21.04 1.73 -33.46
N HIS A 101 20.57 0.50 -33.63
CA HIS A 101 19.35 0.20 -34.38
C HIS A 101 18.08 0.05 -33.53
N LYS A 102 18.17 0.31 -32.21
CA LYS A 102 17.07 0.19 -31.26
C LYS A 102 16.30 -1.13 -31.42
N LEU A 103 17.04 -2.24 -31.52
CA LEU A 103 16.50 -3.56 -31.84
C LEU A 103 15.48 -4.09 -30.80
N ALA A 104 15.49 -3.56 -29.57
CA ALA A 104 14.54 -3.96 -28.53
C ALA A 104 13.09 -3.64 -28.93
N SER A 105 12.83 -2.43 -29.45
CA SER A 105 11.48 -1.92 -29.74
C SER A 105 10.92 -2.34 -31.10
N LYS A 106 11.67 -3.10 -31.89
CA LYS A 106 11.23 -3.53 -33.23
C LYS A 106 10.40 -4.81 -33.16
N GLU A 107 9.40 -4.87 -34.03
CA GLU A 107 8.62 -6.08 -34.32
C GLU A 107 9.53 -7.26 -34.66
N PRO A 108 9.16 -8.51 -34.29
CA PRO A 108 10.00 -9.69 -34.50
C PRO A 108 10.51 -9.85 -35.94
N MET A 109 9.69 -9.54 -36.95
CA MET A 109 10.08 -9.62 -38.36
C MET A 109 11.21 -8.64 -38.71
N ALA A 110 11.02 -7.35 -38.37
CA ALA A 110 12.00 -6.31 -38.62
C ALA A 110 13.28 -6.48 -37.78
N TYR A 111 13.16 -7.07 -36.60
CA TYR A 111 14.30 -7.51 -35.80
C TYR A 111 15.08 -8.60 -36.55
N ASN A 112 14.39 -9.66 -36.98
CA ASN A 112 15.01 -10.83 -37.62
C ASN A 112 15.76 -10.47 -38.90
N GLN A 113 15.19 -9.62 -39.73
CA GLN A 113 15.85 -9.15 -40.96
C GLN A 113 17.21 -8.50 -40.67
N LYS A 114 17.25 -7.60 -39.68
CA LYS A 114 18.50 -6.93 -39.28
C LYS A 114 19.51 -7.87 -38.64
N VAL A 115 19.04 -8.86 -37.88
CA VAL A 115 19.94 -9.88 -37.30
C VAL A 115 20.56 -10.73 -38.40
N LEU A 116 19.78 -11.09 -39.43
CA LEU A 116 20.30 -11.82 -40.59
C LEU A 116 21.33 -11.01 -41.37
N GLU A 117 21.05 -9.72 -41.62
CA GLU A 117 22.02 -8.81 -42.25
C GLU A 117 23.31 -8.70 -41.44
N PHE A 118 23.20 -8.53 -40.12
CA PHE A 118 24.36 -8.47 -39.22
C PHE A 118 25.16 -9.79 -39.21
N ASN A 119 24.45 -10.92 -39.13
CA ASN A 119 25.05 -12.25 -39.16
C ASN A 119 25.81 -12.50 -40.46
N ARG A 120 25.23 -12.09 -41.59
CA ARG A 120 25.86 -12.22 -42.91
C ARG A 120 27.10 -11.34 -43.05
N ALA A 121 27.05 -10.11 -42.54
CA ALA A 121 28.16 -9.16 -42.64
C ALA A 121 29.36 -9.51 -41.74
N ASN A 122 29.11 -10.09 -40.56
CA ASN A 122 30.15 -10.31 -39.54
C ASN A 122 30.53 -11.78 -39.36
N GLY A 123 29.96 -12.69 -40.15
CA GLY A 123 30.16 -14.14 -39.99
C GLY A 123 29.70 -14.64 -38.62
N THR A 124 28.60 -14.10 -38.09
CA THR A 124 28.08 -14.46 -36.76
C THR A 124 26.79 -15.27 -36.85
N HIS A 125 26.46 -15.92 -35.74
CA HIS A 125 25.27 -16.78 -35.62
C HIS A 125 24.33 -16.34 -34.49
N PHE A 126 24.01 -15.04 -34.39
CA PHE A 126 23.05 -14.56 -33.39
C PHE A 126 21.63 -15.03 -33.70
N LEU A 127 20.91 -15.44 -32.65
CA LEU A 127 19.57 -16.01 -32.78
C LEU A 127 18.51 -14.97 -33.15
N LEU A 128 17.56 -15.42 -33.96
CA LEU A 128 16.36 -14.70 -34.35
C LEU A 128 15.31 -14.73 -33.23
N ARG A 129 14.47 -13.70 -33.17
CA ARG A 129 13.36 -13.56 -32.22
C ARG A 129 12.12 -14.27 -32.77
N THR A 130 11.54 -15.13 -31.95
CA THR A 130 10.24 -15.78 -32.22
C THR A 130 9.09 -14.85 -31.85
N TYR A 131 7.90 -15.11 -32.40
CA TYR A 131 6.71 -14.36 -32.02
C TYR A 131 6.20 -14.79 -30.64
N HIS A 132 5.70 -13.84 -29.87
CA HIS A 132 5.22 -14.08 -28.52
C HIS A 132 3.84 -14.73 -28.54
N GLN A 133 3.66 -15.75 -27.70
CA GLN A 133 2.37 -16.39 -27.46
C GLN A 133 1.77 -15.80 -26.18
N LEU A 134 0.44 -15.71 -26.14
CA LEU A 134 -0.31 -15.43 -24.92
C LEU A 134 -0.13 -16.59 -23.94
N LYS A 135 0.39 -16.26 -22.75
CA LYS A 135 0.54 -17.23 -21.67
C LYS A 135 -0.74 -17.33 -20.84
N ASN A 136 -0.87 -18.43 -20.09
CA ASN A 136 -2.04 -18.68 -19.27
C ASN A 136 -2.25 -17.63 -18.16
N GLU A 137 -1.19 -17.02 -17.65
CA GLU A 137 -1.24 -15.97 -16.63
C GLU A 137 -2.04 -14.74 -17.11
N MET A 138 -1.93 -14.43 -18.41
CA MET A 138 -2.66 -13.32 -19.04
C MET A 138 -4.16 -13.63 -19.08
N LEU A 139 -4.52 -14.90 -19.31
CA LEU A 139 -5.91 -15.37 -19.31
C LEU A 139 -6.53 -15.39 -17.91
N VAL A 140 -5.74 -15.44 -16.84
CA VAL A 140 -6.23 -15.26 -15.46
C VAL A 140 -6.60 -13.80 -15.19
N THR A 141 -5.95 -12.86 -15.87
CA THR A 141 -6.22 -11.42 -15.71
C THR A 141 -7.52 -11.00 -16.40
N LEU A 142 -7.88 -11.65 -17.51
CA LEU A 142 -9.06 -11.35 -18.31
C LEU A 142 -10.39 -11.42 -17.51
N PRO A 143 -10.71 -12.49 -16.74
CA PRO A 143 -11.91 -12.55 -15.91
C PRO A 143 -12.05 -11.36 -14.96
N VAL A 144 -10.96 -10.91 -14.35
CA VAL A 144 -11.00 -9.78 -13.42
C VAL A 144 -11.31 -8.48 -14.16
N LEU A 145 -10.71 -8.26 -15.33
CA LEU A 145 -11.04 -7.10 -16.18
C LEU A 145 -12.53 -7.09 -16.56
N ILE A 146 -13.10 -8.24 -16.89
CA ILE A 146 -14.53 -8.38 -17.22
C ILE A 146 -15.40 -8.06 -15.99
N CYS A 147 -15.01 -8.50 -14.79
CA CYS A 147 -15.72 -8.16 -13.56
C CYS A 147 -15.71 -6.64 -13.28
N PHE A 148 -14.56 -5.97 -13.45
CA PHE A 148 -14.49 -4.52 -13.33
C PHE A 148 -15.38 -3.83 -14.37
N TYR A 149 -15.40 -4.34 -15.59
CA TYR A 149 -16.24 -3.81 -16.66
C TYR A 149 -17.73 -3.96 -16.37
N ALA A 150 -18.16 -5.14 -15.91
CA ALA A 150 -19.54 -5.39 -15.50
C ALA A 150 -19.98 -4.47 -14.37
N ALA A 151 -19.11 -4.24 -13.36
CA ALA A 151 -19.37 -3.30 -12.28
C ALA A 151 -19.50 -1.86 -12.78
N GLN A 152 -18.65 -1.45 -13.73
CA GLN A 152 -18.70 -0.12 -14.32
C GLN A 152 -19.98 0.10 -15.14
N VAL A 153 -20.39 -0.87 -15.96
CA VAL A 153 -21.64 -0.82 -16.72
C VAL A 153 -22.84 -0.72 -15.77
N LYS A 154 -22.86 -1.51 -14.68
CA LYS A 154 -23.91 -1.46 -13.65
C LYS A 154 -23.99 -0.07 -12.99
N ALA A 155 -22.86 0.51 -12.60
CA ALA A 155 -22.81 1.84 -12.01
C ALA A 155 -23.27 2.94 -12.98
N MET A 156 -22.89 2.84 -14.25
CA MET A 156 -23.33 3.77 -15.29
C MET A 156 -24.84 3.69 -15.52
N ASN A 157 -25.39 2.48 -15.59
CA ASN A 157 -26.83 2.28 -15.75
C ASN A 157 -27.61 2.84 -14.57
N ALA A 158 -27.15 2.63 -13.33
CA ALA A 158 -27.76 3.22 -12.14
C ALA A 158 -27.78 4.75 -12.19
N LYS A 159 -26.67 5.39 -12.62
CA LYS A 159 -26.61 6.84 -12.82
C LYS A 159 -27.59 7.33 -13.88
N LYS A 160 -27.68 6.64 -15.03
CA LYS A 160 -28.61 6.99 -16.10
C LYS A 160 -30.07 6.83 -15.67
N LEU A 161 -30.39 5.76 -14.96
CA LEU A 161 -31.72 5.51 -14.37
C LEU A 161 -32.12 6.65 -13.42
N ASN A 162 -31.22 7.03 -12.51
CA ASN A 162 -31.47 8.12 -11.56
C ASN A 162 -31.62 9.49 -12.24
N ALA A 163 -30.92 9.71 -13.36
CA ALA A 163 -31.00 10.94 -14.14
C ALA A 163 -32.18 10.97 -15.15
N GLY A 164 -32.97 9.89 -15.25
CA GLY A 164 -34.06 9.79 -16.22
C GLY A 164 -33.62 9.76 -17.70
N VAL A 165 -32.33 9.53 -17.96
CA VAL A 165 -31.77 9.59 -19.32
C VAL A 165 -32.17 8.36 -20.12
N THR A 166 -32.93 8.58 -21.20
CA THR A 166 -33.47 7.55 -22.10
C THR A 166 -32.81 7.54 -23.49
N THR A 167 -31.68 8.23 -23.65
CA THR A 167 -30.97 8.30 -24.94
C THR A 167 -30.03 7.12 -25.12
N MET A 168 -30.11 6.44 -26.28
CA MET A 168 -29.16 5.40 -26.66
C MET A 168 -27.72 5.95 -26.62
N GLY A 169 -26.80 5.18 -26.04
CA GLY A 169 -25.41 5.57 -25.91
C GLY A 169 -24.50 4.38 -26.19
N THR A 170 -23.26 4.68 -26.57
CA THR A 170 -22.22 3.66 -26.73
C THR A 170 -21.85 3.04 -25.38
N LEU A 171 -21.39 1.79 -25.42
CA LEU A 171 -20.83 1.14 -24.24
C LEU A 171 -19.62 1.94 -23.72
N PRO A 172 -19.46 2.04 -22.39
CA PRO A 172 -18.34 2.77 -21.82
C PRO A 172 -17.04 2.01 -22.08
N ARG A 173 -15.91 2.72 -22.07
CA ARG A 173 -14.59 2.07 -22.05
C ARG A 173 -14.31 1.56 -20.65
N LEU A 174 -13.67 0.42 -20.48
CA LEU A 174 -13.19 -0.02 -19.17
C LEU A 174 -12.14 0.99 -18.66
N LEU A 175 -12.42 1.63 -17.53
CA LEU A 175 -11.51 2.55 -16.85
C LEU A 175 -11.00 1.90 -15.58
N THR A 176 -9.71 1.55 -15.55
CA THR A 176 -9.12 0.89 -14.38
C THR A 176 -7.63 1.14 -14.24
N ASN A 177 -7.06 0.70 -13.11
CA ASN A 177 -5.63 0.75 -12.83
C ASN A 177 -5.15 -0.65 -12.42
N SER A 178 -3.90 -0.97 -12.77
CA SER A 178 -3.17 -2.14 -12.30
C SER A 178 -3.25 -2.36 -10.78
N GLU A 179 -3.25 -1.28 -9.98
CA GLU A 179 -3.41 -1.38 -8.53
C GLU A 179 -4.80 -1.87 -8.11
N ASN A 180 -5.85 -1.40 -8.78
CA ASN A 180 -7.22 -1.84 -8.49
C ASN A 180 -7.40 -3.31 -8.84
N ILE A 181 -6.84 -3.74 -9.98
CA ILE A 181 -6.84 -5.13 -10.41
C ILE A 181 -6.09 -6.01 -9.40
N LYS A 182 -4.91 -5.57 -8.94
CA LYS A 182 -4.10 -6.29 -7.94
C LYS A 182 -4.84 -6.44 -6.60
N ARG A 183 -5.53 -5.39 -6.15
CA ARG A 183 -6.25 -5.39 -4.86
C ARG A 183 -7.62 -6.07 -4.92
N TYR A 184 -8.06 -6.51 -6.09
CA TYR A 184 -9.36 -7.14 -6.28
C TYR A 184 -9.49 -8.44 -5.47
N LYS A 185 -10.51 -8.50 -4.63
CA LYS A 185 -10.81 -9.63 -3.74
C LYS A 185 -12.27 -10.05 -3.90
N VAL A 186 -12.50 -11.36 -3.91
CA VAL A 186 -13.84 -11.96 -3.80
C VAL A 186 -13.83 -12.76 -2.50
N GLU A 187 -14.79 -12.50 -1.61
CA GLU A 187 -14.87 -13.16 -0.29
C GLU A 187 -13.58 -13.07 0.54
N GLY A 188 -12.88 -11.94 0.45
CA GLY A 188 -11.61 -11.70 1.16
C GLY A 188 -10.38 -12.32 0.50
N VAL A 189 -10.56 -13.20 -0.51
CA VAL A 189 -9.48 -13.87 -1.24
C VAL A 189 -9.07 -13.06 -2.46
N GLN A 190 -7.77 -12.76 -2.56
CA GLN A 190 -7.18 -12.03 -3.68
C GLN A 190 -7.25 -12.89 -4.95
N GLN A 191 -7.83 -12.34 -6.02
CA GLN A 191 -8.07 -13.09 -7.26
C GLN A 191 -6.81 -13.23 -8.13
N ILE A 192 -5.88 -12.28 -8.01
CA ILE A 192 -4.68 -12.21 -8.83
C ILE A 192 -3.49 -11.90 -7.94
N ASN A 193 -2.45 -12.74 -7.99
CA ASN A 193 -1.18 -12.52 -7.30
C ASN A 193 -0.07 -12.10 -8.28
N PHE A 194 -0.29 -10.99 -8.99
CA PHE A 194 0.69 -10.42 -9.92
C PHE A 194 1.12 -9.02 -9.46
N GLN A 195 2.34 -8.63 -9.83
CA GLN A 195 2.81 -7.24 -9.65
C GLN A 195 2.18 -6.31 -10.69
N ASN A 196 2.14 -5.01 -10.38
CA ASN A 196 1.49 -4.01 -11.24
C ASN A 196 2.05 -4.03 -12.68
N ASP A 197 3.38 -4.11 -12.82
CA ASP A 197 4.05 -4.16 -14.13
C ASP A 197 3.66 -5.41 -14.92
N ALA A 198 3.48 -6.55 -14.25
CA ALA A 198 3.03 -7.79 -14.88
C ALA A 198 1.57 -7.66 -15.35
N ILE A 199 0.69 -7.04 -14.56
CA ILE A 199 -0.70 -6.77 -14.95
C ILE A 199 -0.75 -5.87 -16.19
N LEU A 200 0.04 -4.80 -16.22
CA LEU A 200 0.12 -3.92 -17.40
C LEU A 200 0.64 -4.69 -18.62
N ALA A 201 1.68 -5.51 -18.46
CA ALA A 201 2.17 -6.36 -19.53
C ALA A 201 1.07 -7.33 -20.01
N HIS A 202 0.28 -7.93 -19.12
CA HIS A 202 -0.84 -8.79 -19.51
C HIS A 202 -1.86 -8.02 -20.35
N VAL A 203 -2.22 -6.80 -19.95
CA VAL A 203 -3.15 -5.93 -20.72
C VAL A 203 -2.59 -5.62 -22.10
N HIS A 204 -1.31 -5.24 -22.21
CA HIS A 204 -0.68 -4.98 -23.52
C HIS A 204 -0.68 -6.22 -24.43
N ASN A 205 -0.39 -7.40 -23.88
CA ASN A 205 -0.43 -8.64 -24.65
C ASN A 205 -1.85 -9.00 -25.08
N LEU A 206 -2.87 -8.75 -24.24
CA LEU A 206 -4.28 -8.94 -24.60
C LEU A 206 -4.73 -7.96 -25.70
N VAL A 207 -4.15 -6.76 -25.73
CA VAL A 207 -4.36 -5.78 -26.81
C VAL A 207 -3.68 -6.24 -28.10
N GLU A 208 -2.43 -6.70 -28.03
CA GLU A 208 -1.70 -7.26 -29.18
C GLU A 208 -2.44 -8.46 -29.79
N ALA A 209 -3.08 -9.27 -28.95
CA ALA A 209 -3.90 -10.40 -29.39
C ALA A 209 -5.27 -10.03 -29.98
N GLY A 210 -5.66 -8.74 -29.92
CA GLY A 210 -6.97 -8.27 -30.39
C GLY A 210 -8.15 -8.66 -29.49
N ILE A 211 -7.87 -9.08 -28.25
CA ILE A 211 -8.92 -9.37 -27.25
C ILE A 211 -9.43 -8.07 -26.63
N LEU A 212 -8.51 -7.13 -26.41
CA LEU A 212 -8.78 -5.76 -26.02
C LEU A 212 -8.41 -4.82 -27.17
N ILE A 213 -9.12 -3.71 -27.30
CA ILE A 213 -8.90 -2.71 -28.35
C ILE A 213 -8.84 -1.30 -27.75
N ASN A 214 -8.35 -0.34 -28.53
CA ASN A 214 -8.32 1.10 -28.19
C ASN A 214 -7.65 1.45 -26.84
N TYR A 215 -6.53 0.79 -26.52
CA TYR A 215 -5.76 1.09 -25.32
C TYR A 215 -5.32 2.57 -25.29
N LYS A 216 -5.64 3.27 -24.20
CA LYS A 216 -5.10 4.60 -23.89
C LYS A 216 -4.59 4.63 -22.45
N SER A 217 -3.39 5.14 -22.26
CA SER A 217 -2.85 5.41 -20.92
C SER A 217 -3.26 6.82 -20.49
N HIS A 218 -3.71 6.96 -19.24
CA HIS A 218 -4.10 8.23 -18.63
C HIS A 218 -3.09 8.69 -17.57
N GLY A 219 -1.86 8.17 -17.62
CA GLY A 219 -0.82 8.44 -16.64
C GLY A 219 -0.93 7.60 -15.37
N ARG A 220 0.00 7.84 -14.44
CA ARG A 220 0.23 6.98 -13.26
C ARG A 220 -0.95 6.91 -12.29
N ASN A 221 -1.69 8.01 -12.15
CA ASN A 221 -2.75 8.15 -11.15
C ASN A 221 -4.13 7.70 -11.67
N MET A 222 -4.43 7.92 -12.95
CA MET A 222 -5.72 7.57 -13.55
C MET A 222 -5.76 6.15 -14.14
N GLY A 223 -4.59 5.56 -14.46
CA GLY A 223 -4.50 4.19 -14.99
C GLY A 223 -4.61 4.15 -16.51
N PHE A 224 -5.44 3.25 -17.03
CA PHE A 224 -5.64 3.04 -18.47
C PHE A 224 -7.12 2.85 -18.82
N SER A 225 -7.46 3.16 -20.08
CA SER A 225 -8.76 2.83 -20.67
C SER A 225 -8.60 1.83 -21.80
N VAL A 226 -9.45 0.81 -21.83
CA VAL A 226 -9.48 -0.21 -22.89
C VAL A 226 -10.92 -0.55 -23.24
N ASP A 227 -11.13 -0.95 -24.48
CA ASP A 227 -12.41 -1.49 -24.95
C ASP A 227 -12.26 -3.01 -25.11
N PHE A 228 -13.34 -3.76 -24.91
CA PHE A 228 -13.37 -5.18 -25.28
C PHE A 228 -13.70 -5.32 -26.75
N ASN A 229 -13.10 -6.31 -27.41
CA ASN A 229 -13.49 -6.64 -28.78
C ASN A 229 -14.98 -7.06 -28.79
N PRO A 230 -15.83 -6.42 -29.63
CA PRO A 230 -17.27 -6.72 -29.69
C PRO A 230 -17.57 -8.18 -30.07
N GLU A 231 -16.68 -8.86 -30.80
CA GLU A 231 -16.85 -10.29 -31.14
C GLU A 231 -16.69 -11.21 -29.93
N ILE A 232 -16.00 -10.73 -28.88
CA ILE A 232 -15.71 -11.50 -27.67
C ILE A 232 -16.74 -11.20 -26.58
N LEU A 233 -17.17 -9.94 -26.48
CA LEU A 233 -18.01 -9.44 -25.41
C LEU A 233 -19.47 -9.91 -25.55
N ALA A 234 -19.95 -10.70 -24.60
CA ALA A 234 -21.36 -11.06 -24.49
C ALA A 234 -22.09 -10.05 -23.56
N ILE A 235 -23.21 -9.50 -24.04
CA ILE A 235 -24.05 -8.56 -23.29
C ILE A 235 -25.51 -8.95 -23.51
N LYS A 236 -26.32 -8.86 -22.45
CA LYS A 236 -27.77 -9.03 -22.52
C LYS A 236 -28.45 -7.67 -22.33
N ASP A 237 -29.58 -7.48 -23.00
CA ASP A 237 -30.43 -6.30 -22.81
C ASP A 237 -31.58 -6.63 -21.85
N HIS A 238 -31.88 -5.72 -20.91
CA HIS A 238 -33.14 -5.82 -20.16
C HIS A 238 -34.30 -5.53 -21.12
N ASN A 239 -35.11 -6.56 -21.41
CA ASN A 239 -36.39 -6.38 -22.08
C ASN A 239 -37.48 -6.25 -20.99
N PRO A 240 -37.99 -5.05 -20.66
CA PRO A 240 -39.22 -4.98 -19.90
C PRO A 240 -40.37 -5.25 -20.87
N SER A 241 -40.60 -6.50 -21.25
CA SER A 241 -41.92 -6.88 -21.73
C SER A 241 -42.84 -6.75 -20.53
N LYS A 242 -43.54 -5.62 -20.43
CA LYS A 242 -44.75 -5.54 -19.61
C LYS A 242 -45.70 -6.59 -20.19
N THR A 243 -45.80 -7.74 -19.56
CA THR A 243 -47.04 -8.53 -19.60
C THR A 243 -48.08 -7.66 -18.89
N GLN A 244 -48.76 -6.81 -19.64
CA GLN A 244 -50.07 -6.34 -19.22
C GLN A 244 -50.97 -7.57 -19.24
N ASN A 245 -51.31 -8.12 -18.08
CA ASN A 245 -52.50 -8.95 -17.97
C ASN A 245 -53.70 -8.02 -18.26
N PRO A 246 -54.50 -8.27 -19.30
CA PRO A 246 -55.66 -7.46 -19.60
C PRO A 246 -56.85 -7.99 -18.83
N GLU A 247 -56.85 -7.88 -17.50
CA GLU A 247 -58.07 -8.14 -16.73
C GLU A 247 -57.96 -7.50 -15.34
N LYS A 248 -58.93 -6.62 -15.06
CA LYS A 248 -59.16 -5.88 -13.80
C LYS A 248 -58.38 -4.57 -13.64
N GLN A 249 -58.79 -3.55 -14.38
CA GLN A 249 -58.92 -2.21 -13.81
C GLN A 249 -60.35 -1.69 -14.02
N PRO A 250 -61.04 -1.24 -12.96
CA PRO A 250 -62.37 -0.68 -13.07
C PRO A 250 -62.35 0.67 -13.80
N PHE A 251 -63.36 0.83 -14.65
CA PHE A 251 -63.60 1.94 -15.57
C PHE A 251 -63.88 3.25 -14.79
N ILE A 252 -62.89 4.13 -14.64
CA ILE A 252 -63.14 5.51 -14.23
C ILE A 252 -63.57 6.29 -15.47
N LYS A 253 -64.87 6.60 -15.54
CA LYS A 253 -65.46 7.46 -16.55
C LYS A 253 -64.82 8.85 -16.50
N PHE A 254 -64.02 9.21 -17.50
CA PHE A 254 -63.62 10.59 -17.71
C PHE A 254 -64.80 11.39 -18.28
N LYS A 255 -65.24 12.41 -17.53
CA LYS A 255 -66.14 13.45 -18.02
C LYS A 255 -65.37 14.37 -18.96
N THR A 256 -65.90 14.60 -20.15
CA THR A 256 -65.45 15.60 -21.13
C THR A 256 -65.75 17.01 -20.63
N GLY A 257 -64.71 17.84 -20.45
CA GLY A 257 -64.81 19.29 -20.29
C GLY A 257 -63.97 19.98 -21.35
N LYS A 258 -64.60 20.84 -22.15
CA LYS A 258 -63.99 21.64 -23.22
C LYS A 258 -63.05 22.73 -22.63
N PRO A 259 -62.05 23.22 -23.39
CA PRO A 259 -61.18 24.29 -22.94
C PRO A 259 -61.90 25.63 -23.08
N THR A 260 -61.96 26.42 -22.00
CA THR A 260 -62.33 27.84 -22.04
C THR A 260 -61.08 28.68 -21.82
N TYR A 261 -60.86 29.62 -22.75
CA TYR A 261 -59.88 30.70 -22.67
C TYR A 261 -60.53 31.94 -22.00
N SER A 262 -59.68 32.90 -21.60
CA SER A 262 -59.96 34.28 -21.10
C SER A 262 -60.57 34.36 -19.68
N ASP A 263 -60.22 35.28 -18.78
CA ASP A 263 -59.31 36.43 -18.76
C ASP A 263 -59.03 36.78 -17.28
N ASP A 264 -57.86 37.38 -17.07
CA ASP A 264 -57.52 38.44 -16.11
C ASP A 264 -57.94 38.46 -14.63
N THR A 265 -56.89 38.76 -13.85
CA THR A 265 -56.80 39.67 -12.69
C THR A 265 -57.42 39.29 -11.34
N THR A 266 -56.55 39.33 -10.33
CA THR A 266 -56.64 40.05 -9.02
C THR A 266 -55.57 39.40 -8.11
N GLY A 267 -54.49 40.04 -7.67
CA GLY A 267 -54.44 41.27 -6.88
C GLY A 267 -54.24 40.93 -5.39
N SER A 268 -53.16 41.46 -4.79
CA SER A 268 -52.88 41.63 -3.33
C SER A 268 -52.14 40.47 -2.63
N TYR A 269 -51.18 40.65 -1.70
CA TYR A 269 -50.89 41.79 -0.81
C TYR A 269 -49.37 42.02 -0.63
N LYS A 270 -49.02 43.28 -0.33
CA LYS A 270 -47.75 43.72 0.26
C LYS A 270 -47.63 43.19 1.69
N ASP A 271 -46.41 42.87 2.13
CA ASP A 271 -46.00 43.33 3.46
C ASP A 271 -44.51 43.68 3.52
N LYS A 272 -44.24 44.78 4.21
CA LYS A 272 -42.93 45.40 4.41
C LYS A 272 -42.33 44.86 5.70
N ASN A 273 -41.01 44.69 5.75
CA ASN A 273 -40.25 45.21 6.89
C ASN A 273 -38.79 45.44 6.49
N GLU A 274 -38.37 46.67 6.74
CA GLU A 274 -37.06 47.25 6.56
C GLU A 274 -36.05 46.62 7.54
N ASN A 275 -34.78 46.51 7.12
CA ASN A 275 -33.75 47.14 7.94
C ASN A 275 -32.58 47.61 7.08
N LYS A 276 -32.21 48.87 7.36
CA LYS A 276 -31.21 49.70 6.68
C LYS A 276 -29.79 49.25 7.03
N GLY A 277 -28.87 49.55 6.12
CA GLY A 277 -27.43 49.44 6.33
C GLY A 277 -26.68 49.98 5.12
N ASP A 278 -26.65 51.30 5.00
CA ASP A 278 -25.92 52.06 3.99
C ASP A 278 -24.41 51.77 3.99
N ALA A 279 -23.81 51.74 2.80
CA ALA A 279 -22.57 52.46 2.54
C ALA A 279 -22.43 52.75 1.04
N HIS A 280 -22.47 54.04 0.74
CA HIS A 280 -22.44 54.69 -0.56
C HIS A 280 -21.17 54.43 -1.38
N GLY A 281 -21.34 54.47 -2.71
CA GLY A 281 -20.27 54.62 -3.70
C GLY A 281 -20.83 54.72 -5.12
N SER A 282 -21.22 55.93 -5.52
CA SER A 282 -21.94 56.33 -6.74
C SER A 282 -21.18 56.10 -8.08
N PRO A 283 -21.89 56.25 -9.23
CA PRO A 283 -21.57 55.63 -10.52
C PRO A 283 -20.87 56.56 -11.51
N GLY A 284 -20.17 55.98 -12.49
CA GLY A 284 -19.61 56.68 -13.65
C GLY A 284 -20.04 56.01 -14.94
N GLU A 285 -20.94 56.67 -15.65
CA GLU A 285 -21.57 56.29 -16.91
C GLU A 285 -20.58 56.10 -18.07
N ARG A 286 -20.91 55.18 -18.98
CA ARG A 286 -20.95 55.46 -20.43
C ARG A 286 -21.77 54.37 -21.14
N ASN A 287 -22.87 54.82 -21.72
CA ASN A 287 -23.71 54.10 -22.68
C ASN A 287 -22.93 53.86 -23.99
N ASP A 288 -23.11 52.69 -24.60
CA ASP A 288 -23.70 52.60 -25.94
C ASP A 288 -24.00 51.14 -26.36
N SER A 289 -25.30 50.90 -26.51
CA SER A 289 -25.97 50.20 -27.64
C SER A 289 -25.67 48.73 -27.99
N GLN A 290 -26.59 47.87 -27.50
CA GLN A 290 -27.36 46.81 -28.19
C GLN A 290 -26.66 45.72 -29.04
N LYS A 291 -26.72 44.45 -28.55
CA LYS A 291 -27.69 43.40 -28.97
C LYS A 291 -27.41 42.03 -28.33
N GLY A 292 -28.45 41.42 -27.73
CA GLY A 292 -28.81 40.01 -27.93
C GLY A 292 -28.11 38.88 -27.15
N GLU A 293 -28.71 38.53 -26.00
CA GLU A 293 -29.04 37.16 -25.52
C GLU A 293 -27.98 36.15 -25.00
N SER A 294 -28.23 35.75 -23.74
CA SER A 294 -28.29 34.38 -23.19
C SER A 294 -27.00 33.62 -22.81
N THR A 295 -26.72 33.67 -21.50
CA THR A 295 -26.39 32.55 -20.59
C THR A 295 -25.50 31.39 -21.07
N ALA A 296 -24.33 31.23 -20.45
CA ALA A 296 -24.04 30.13 -19.50
C ALA A 296 -22.53 29.99 -19.30
N ALA A 297 -22.16 29.82 -18.03
CA ALA A 297 -20.81 29.55 -17.57
C ALA A 297 -20.25 28.25 -18.19
N THR A 298 -19.06 28.32 -18.78
CA THR A 298 -18.18 27.14 -18.86
C THR A 298 -16.73 27.59 -18.91
N GLY A 299 -15.95 27.12 -17.94
CA GLY A 299 -14.54 27.44 -17.78
C GLY A 299 -13.70 27.02 -18.98
N THR A 300 -12.84 27.95 -19.39
CA THR A 300 -11.82 27.83 -20.43
C THR A 300 -10.75 26.79 -20.09
N HIS A 301 -10.61 25.78 -20.95
CA HIS A 301 -9.39 24.97 -21.08
C HIS A 301 -8.45 25.62 -22.10
N ARG A 302 -7.19 25.85 -21.70
CA ARG A 302 -6.11 26.27 -22.59
C ARG A 302 -5.56 25.04 -23.32
N VAL A 303 -5.94 24.89 -24.59
CA VAL A 303 -5.35 23.94 -25.55
C VAL A 303 -4.19 24.65 -26.24
N THR A 304 -2.98 24.09 -26.17
CA THR A 304 -1.90 24.43 -27.12
C THR A 304 -1.63 23.21 -27.98
N LYS A 305 -1.94 23.37 -29.27
CA LYS A 305 -1.74 22.43 -30.35
C LYS A 305 -0.28 22.51 -30.82
N SER A 306 0.27 21.34 -31.15
CA SER A 306 1.56 21.07 -31.77
C SER A 306 1.61 21.51 -33.23
N GLU A 307 2.77 21.98 -33.70
CA GLU A 307 3.22 21.88 -35.10
C GLU A 307 4.76 21.72 -35.18
N GLU A 308 5.22 21.08 -36.25
CA GLU A 308 6.54 20.46 -36.44
C GLU A 308 7.55 21.30 -37.27
N LYS A 309 8.84 21.26 -36.82
CA LYS A 309 10.13 21.15 -37.59
C LYS A 309 10.73 22.35 -38.37
N PRO A 310 12.04 22.31 -38.77
CA PRO A 310 13.25 21.72 -38.14
C PRO A 310 14.50 22.66 -38.17
N GLY A 311 15.57 22.29 -37.42
CA GLY A 311 16.96 22.67 -37.73
C GLY A 311 17.68 23.59 -36.72
N GLY A 312 18.90 23.23 -36.33
CA GLY A 312 19.85 24.14 -35.65
C GLY A 312 20.68 23.50 -34.54
N ILE A 313 21.92 23.14 -34.87
CA ILE A 313 22.97 22.56 -34.03
C ILE A 313 23.59 23.64 -33.12
N ALA A 314 23.82 23.34 -31.84
CA ALA A 314 25.03 23.79 -31.11
C ALA A 314 25.15 23.10 -29.74
N SER A 315 26.39 22.72 -29.45
CA SER A 315 26.88 21.89 -28.36
C SER A 315 26.97 22.60 -27.01
N ALA A 316 26.74 21.87 -25.92
CA ALA A 316 27.39 22.11 -24.64
C ALA A 316 27.47 20.80 -23.83
N GLU A 317 28.66 20.19 -23.87
CA GLU A 317 29.27 19.41 -22.78
C GLU A 317 29.21 20.21 -21.46
N SER A 318 29.34 19.73 -20.24
CA SER A 318 29.55 18.44 -19.56
C SER A 318 29.40 18.78 -18.06
N GLU A 319 28.86 17.88 -17.24
CA GLU A 319 29.24 17.66 -15.81
C GLU A 319 28.12 16.93 -15.04
N LYS A 320 28.16 15.60 -15.08
CA LYS A 320 27.51 14.74 -14.06
C LYS A 320 28.43 13.58 -13.71
N ARG A 321 29.37 13.82 -12.80
CA ARG A 321 30.03 12.78 -12.01
C ARG A 321 30.01 13.19 -10.55
N GLY A 322 29.48 12.31 -9.69
CA GLY A 322 29.83 12.28 -8.26
C GLY A 322 28.77 12.75 -7.27
N LEU A 323 27.61 12.09 -7.15
CA LEU A 323 26.68 12.36 -6.02
C LEU A 323 26.07 11.12 -5.34
N SER A 324 26.49 9.89 -5.67
CA SER A 324 25.88 8.68 -5.08
C SER A 324 26.73 7.93 -4.05
N LYS A 325 27.95 8.36 -3.73
CA LYS A 325 28.87 7.62 -2.84
C LYS A 325 29.21 8.27 -1.50
N ILE A 326 28.76 9.51 -1.23
CA ILE A 326 29.12 10.24 0.00
C ILE A 326 28.16 9.92 1.17
N SER A 327 26.96 9.41 0.93
CA SER A 327 25.94 9.27 1.98
C SER A 327 26.06 8.05 2.91
N GLU A 328 26.90 7.06 2.60
CA GLU A 328 26.96 5.79 3.37
C GLU A 328 28.02 5.77 4.47
N LYS A 329 29.14 6.49 4.32
CA LYS A 329 30.19 6.54 5.35
C LYS A 329 29.92 7.56 6.47
N GLU A 330 29.18 8.62 6.17
CA GLU A 330 28.96 9.72 7.12
C GLU A 330 27.85 9.46 8.16
N ILE A 331 26.97 8.48 7.92
CA ILE A 331 25.94 8.06 8.88
C ILE A 331 26.54 7.15 9.97
N LEU A 332 27.66 6.48 9.68
CA LEU A 332 28.31 5.52 10.59
C LEU A 332 29.14 6.18 11.70
N CYS A 333 29.58 7.43 11.52
CA CYS A 333 30.47 8.13 12.46
C CYS A 333 29.73 8.84 13.61
N ALA A 334 28.48 9.28 13.39
CA ALA A 334 27.73 10.06 14.39
C ALA A 334 27.06 9.20 15.49
N GLU A 335 26.77 7.92 15.21
CA GLU A 335 26.12 7.01 16.19
C GLU A 335 27.13 6.38 17.19
N LYS A 336 28.44 6.53 16.96
CA LYS A 336 29.49 6.13 17.91
C LYS A 336 29.63 7.10 19.08
N GLN A 337 29.40 8.41 18.88
CA GLN A 337 29.59 9.42 19.92
C GLN A 337 28.48 9.43 21.00
N ASP A 338 27.28 8.92 20.69
CA ASP A 338 26.18 8.82 21.68
C ASP A 338 26.21 7.53 22.51
N GLN A 339 26.86 6.45 22.05
CA GLN A 339 27.04 5.24 22.87
C GLN A 339 28.11 5.44 23.96
N ASP A 340 29.10 6.29 23.71
CA ASP A 340 30.14 6.60 24.70
C ASP A 340 29.67 7.60 25.78
N ARG A 341 28.59 8.38 25.53
CA ARG A 341 27.98 9.27 26.55
C ARG A 341 27.03 8.56 27.52
N VAL A 342 26.43 7.44 27.14
CA VAL A 342 25.52 6.66 28.01
C VAL A 342 26.28 5.65 28.88
N ALA A 343 27.55 5.37 28.59
CA ALA A 343 28.38 4.44 29.35
C ALA A 343 29.03 5.03 30.62
N SER A 344 28.90 6.35 30.87
CA SER A 344 29.59 7.02 31.98
C SER A 344 28.74 7.34 33.21
N SER A 345 27.55 6.75 33.37
CA SER A 345 26.69 6.96 34.56
C SER A 345 26.20 5.68 35.26
N ALA A 346 26.89 4.55 35.07
CA ALA A 346 26.60 3.32 35.81
C ALA A 346 27.47 3.22 37.07
N GLY A 347 27.03 3.87 38.15
CA GLY A 347 27.59 3.67 39.48
C GLY A 347 26.47 3.78 40.52
N LEU A 348 26.33 2.73 41.33
CA LEU A 348 25.51 2.60 42.56
C LEU A 348 24.05 2.11 42.36
N CYS A 349 23.82 0.84 42.70
CA CYS A 349 22.50 0.26 42.97
C CYS A 349 22.19 0.35 44.48
N PRO A 350 20.96 0.69 44.89
CA PRO A 350 20.40 0.31 46.20
C PRO A 350 19.58 -0.99 46.13
N PRO A 351 19.31 -1.67 47.26
CA PRO A 351 18.73 -3.01 47.31
C PRO A 351 17.19 -3.04 47.14
N ASN A 352 16.68 -4.15 46.60
CA ASN A 352 15.26 -4.41 46.37
C ASN A 352 14.48 -4.72 47.66
N PRO A 353 13.22 -4.27 47.80
CA PRO A 353 12.29 -4.74 48.84
C PRO A 353 11.57 -6.05 48.46
N PRO A 354 11.00 -6.78 49.44
CA PRO A 354 10.47 -8.14 49.26
C PRO A 354 9.08 -8.16 48.61
N ARG A 355 8.81 -9.30 47.96
CA ARG A 355 7.63 -9.63 47.16
C ARG A 355 6.50 -10.19 48.06
N PRO A 356 5.23 -9.79 47.91
CA PRO A 356 4.13 -10.40 48.64
C PRO A 356 3.60 -11.67 47.98
N GLU A 357 3.17 -12.59 48.85
CA GLU A 357 2.66 -13.93 48.58
C GLU A 357 1.29 -13.95 47.92
N GLN A 358 1.07 -14.99 47.12
CA GLN A 358 -0.19 -15.31 46.46
C GLN A 358 -1.04 -16.20 47.39
N ASN A 359 -2.28 -15.80 47.67
CA ASN A 359 -3.31 -16.71 48.18
C ASN A 359 -4.49 -16.81 47.20
N LYS A 360 -4.91 -18.06 46.95
CA LYS A 360 -6.04 -18.47 46.11
C LYS A 360 -7.38 -18.41 46.87
N PRO A 361 -8.53 -18.37 46.16
CA PRO A 361 -9.84 -18.14 46.76
C PRO A 361 -10.60 -19.44 47.05
N GLY A 362 -11.49 -19.38 48.04
CA GLY A 362 -12.53 -20.38 48.27
C GLY A 362 -13.72 -19.78 49.02
N GLY A 363 -14.94 -20.12 48.58
CA GLY A 363 -16.09 -20.26 49.49
C GLY A 363 -17.22 -19.23 49.36
N ARG A 364 -18.26 -19.65 48.64
CA ARG A 364 -19.67 -19.23 48.60
C ARG A 364 -20.28 -18.68 49.90
N GLY A 365 -21.30 -17.82 49.75
CA GLY A 365 -22.44 -17.77 50.68
C GLY A 365 -23.18 -16.44 50.72
N SER A 366 -24.40 -16.40 50.18
CA SER A 366 -25.35 -15.27 50.17
C SER A 366 -26.31 -15.38 51.36
N THR A 367 -26.64 -14.27 52.03
CA THR A 367 -28.00 -13.99 52.57
C THR A 367 -28.14 -12.55 53.13
N GLY A 368 -29.22 -11.86 52.73
CA GLY A 368 -30.08 -11.06 53.64
C GLY A 368 -29.83 -9.55 53.87
N SER A 369 -30.63 -8.70 53.23
CA SER A 369 -30.91 -7.26 53.49
C SER A 369 -31.57 -6.98 54.88
N PRO A 370 -31.97 -5.74 55.32
CA PRO A 370 -31.99 -4.40 54.67
C PRO A 370 -31.62 -3.13 55.52
N GLN A 371 -31.27 -2.04 54.81
CA GLN A 371 -31.49 -0.58 55.04
C GLN A 371 -31.12 0.15 56.35
N ALA A 372 -30.32 1.24 56.24
CA ALA A 372 -30.67 2.66 56.51
C ALA A 372 -29.41 3.58 56.51
N PRO A 373 -29.53 4.89 56.22
CA PRO A 373 -28.55 5.64 55.42
C PRO A 373 -27.51 6.41 56.25
N LYS A 374 -26.27 6.52 55.75
CA LYS A 374 -25.29 7.50 56.23
C LYS A 374 -24.50 8.13 55.07
N ASN A 375 -24.91 9.37 54.78
CA ASN A 375 -24.11 10.55 54.44
C ASN A 375 -22.92 10.40 53.49
N CYS A 376 -23.16 10.83 52.25
CA CYS A 376 -22.43 11.91 51.56
C CYS A 376 -21.01 12.17 52.06
N SER A 377 -20.06 11.39 51.54
CA SER A 377 -18.71 11.88 51.29
C SER A 377 -18.44 11.64 49.81
N THR A 378 -18.22 12.74 49.09
CA THR A 378 -17.77 12.74 47.70
C THR A 378 -16.37 12.16 47.66
N GLU A 379 -16.26 10.83 47.60
CA GLU A 379 -15.03 10.21 47.14
C GLU A 379 -14.78 10.65 45.69
N PRO A 380 -13.53 11.00 45.31
CA PRO A 380 -13.21 11.33 43.94
C PRO A 380 -13.51 10.08 43.10
N VAL A 381 -14.59 10.13 42.33
CA VAL A 381 -14.93 9.09 41.34
C VAL A 381 -13.66 8.78 40.58
N GLU A 382 -13.15 7.55 40.67
CA GLU A 382 -11.99 7.11 39.89
C GLU A 382 -12.30 7.33 38.41
N VAL A 383 -11.83 8.45 37.86
CA VAL A 383 -12.05 8.80 36.47
C VAL A 383 -11.25 7.82 35.64
N HIS A 384 -11.96 6.94 34.92
CA HIS A 384 -11.33 5.98 34.01
C HIS A 384 -10.33 6.72 33.09
N PRO A 385 -9.07 6.23 32.92
CA PRO A 385 -8.01 6.94 32.19
C PRO A 385 -8.42 7.43 30.79
N SER A 386 -9.34 6.71 30.13
CA SER A 386 -9.96 7.08 28.86
C SER A 386 -10.67 8.44 28.86
N LYS A 387 -11.34 8.83 29.96
CA LYS A 387 -12.03 10.12 30.06
C LYS A 387 -11.04 11.29 30.12
N ASN A 388 -9.87 11.10 30.73
CA ASN A 388 -8.81 12.10 30.71
C ASN A 388 -8.28 12.33 29.29
N LEU A 389 -8.22 11.27 28.47
CA LEU A 389 -7.83 11.37 27.07
C LEU A 389 -8.91 12.03 26.21
N GLU A 390 -10.19 11.73 26.47
CA GLU A 390 -11.32 12.36 25.77
C GLU A 390 -11.37 13.87 26.03
N ASN A 391 -11.14 14.30 27.27
CA ASN A 391 -11.09 15.72 27.64
C ASN A 391 -9.95 16.50 26.96
N ARG A 392 -8.99 15.83 26.32
CA ARG A 392 -7.90 16.49 25.56
C ARG A 392 -8.29 16.82 24.12
N ILE A 393 -9.41 16.26 23.65
CA ILE A 393 -9.96 16.55 22.33
C ILE A 393 -10.57 17.95 22.39
N GLN A 394 -10.13 18.81 21.49
CA GLN A 394 -10.58 20.19 21.37
C GLN A 394 -11.37 20.36 20.06
N ASP A 395 -12.06 21.49 19.90
CA ASP A 395 -12.59 21.85 18.59
C ASP A 395 -11.46 21.98 17.56
N THR A 396 -11.66 21.43 16.36
CA THR A 396 -10.63 21.35 15.33
C THR A 396 -10.19 22.73 14.86
N TRP A 397 -11.11 23.70 14.74
CA TRP A 397 -10.78 25.05 14.29
C TRP A 397 -10.05 25.84 15.39
N GLU A 398 -10.51 25.74 16.64
CA GLU A 398 -9.80 26.32 17.78
C GLU A 398 -8.36 25.81 17.87
N LEU A 399 -8.18 24.49 17.74
CA LEU A 399 -6.84 23.90 17.70
C LEU A 399 -6.00 24.48 16.55
N CYS A 400 -6.55 24.65 15.36
CA CYS A 400 -5.82 25.23 14.23
C CYS A 400 -5.35 26.66 14.50
N LEU A 401 -6.16 27.47 15.18
CA LEU A 401 -5.76 28.81 15.64
C LEU A 401 -4.62 28.74 16.66
N GLU A 402 -4.66 27.78 17.58
CA GLU A 402 -3.56 27.55 18.55
C GLU A 402 -2.26 27.09 17.88
N LEU A 403 -2.37 26.27 16.82
CA LEU A 403 -1.23 25.79 16.04
C LEU A 403 -0.59 26.91 15.23
N GLU A 404 -1.39 27.80 14.63
CA GLU A 404 -0.90 29.02 13.98
C GLU A 404 -0.15 29.92 14.97
N ALA A 405 -0.70 30.09 16.18
CA ALA A 405 -0.08 30.84 17.26
C ALA A 405 1.15 30.15 17.89
N ASN A 406 1.60 29.00 17.38
CA ASN A 406 2.76 28.25 17.87
C ASN A 406 2.67 27.82 19.36
N LYS A 407 1.47 27.69 19.93
CA LYS A 407 1.30 27.25 21.34
C LYS A 407 1.84 25.83 21.59
N HIS A 408 1.82 24.97 20.57
CA HIS A 408 2.12 23.54 20.67
C HIS A 408 3.53 23.13 20.18
N VAL A 409 4.46 24.07 20.00
CA VAL A 409 5.81 23.80 19.46
C VAL A 409 6.61 22.77 20.28
N HIS A 410 6.39 22.73 21.60
CA HIS A 410 7.09 21.83 22.52
C HIS A 410 6.21 20.65 22.98
N HIS A 411 5.12 20.38 22.27
CA HIS A 411 4.16 19.36 22.65
C HIS A 411 4.77 17.95 22.62
N ILE A 412 4.50 17.18 23.68
CA ILE A 412 4.88 15.77 23.80
C ILE A 412 3.59 14.96 23.99
N PRO A 413 3.27 14.04 23.06
CA PRO A 413 2.05 13.25 23.14
C PRO A 413 2.16 12.23 24.29
N PRO A 414 1.04 11.92 24.98
CA PRO A 414 1.01 10.99 26.11
C PRO A 414 1.10 9.52 25.63
N MET A 415 2.29 9.10 25.20
CA MET A 415 2.48 7.82 24.51
C MET A 415 2.07 6.59 25.32
N LYS A 416 2.26 6.60 26.66
CA LYS A 416 1.92 5.48 27.54
C LYS A 416 0.41 5.33 27.72
N GLU A 417 -0.29 6.44 27.88
CA GLU A 417 -1.75 6.47 28.03
C GLU A 417 -2.43 6.03 26.73
N LEU A 418 -1.93 6.50 25.58
CA LEU A 418 -2.41 6.06 24.26
C LEU A 418 -2.15 4.56 24.00
N GLU A 419 -1.03 4.02 24.50
CA GLU A 419 -0.74 2.57 24.41
C GLU A 419 -1.76 1.76 25.22
N HIS A 420 -1.99 2.18 26.46
CA HIS A 420 -2.97 1.54 27.34
C HIS A 420 -4.38 1.62 26.74
N GLU A 421 -4.78 2.79 26.24
CA GLU A 421 -6.08 3.01 25.60
C GLU A 421 -6.26 2.14 24.35
N SER A 422 -5.19 1.92 23.59
CA SER A 422 -5.24 1.11 22.37
C SER A 422 -5.54 -0.37 22.64
N GLY A 423 -5.15 -0.90 23.81
CA GLY A 423 -5.34 -2.30 24.20
C GLY A 423 -6.52 -2.53 25.14
N ASN A 424 -6.65 -1.68 26.16
CA ASN A 424 -7.57 -1.87 27.29
C ASN A 424 -8.61 -0.75 27.42
N GLY A 425 -8.57 0.25 26.55
CA GLY A 425 -9.35 1.47 26.71
C GLY A 425 -10.79 1.39 26.22
N ILE A 426 -11.63 2.30 26.73
CA ILE A 426 -13.08 2.32 26.51
C ILE A 426 -13.48 3.23 25.34
N LEU A 427 -12.60 4.12 24.84
CA LEU A 427 -12.96 5.08 23.80
C LEU A 427 -13.50 4.39 22.54
N SER A 428 -14.40 5.04 21.82
CA SER A 428 -14.80 4.52 20.51
C SER A 428 -13.64 4.70 19.51
N GLN A 429 -13.61 3.87 18.46
CA GLN A 429 -12.64 4.01 17.38
C GLN A 429 -12.59 5.40 16.72
N PRO A 430 -13.73 6.07 16.39
CA PRO A 430 -13.68 7.41 15.83
C PRO A 430 -13.10 8.45 16.80
N VAL A 431 -13.51 8.41 18.07
CA VAL A 431 -13.01 9.34 19.11
C VAL A 431 -11.50 9.13 19.32
N PHE A 432 -11.04 7.87 19.32
CA PHE A 432 -9.63 7.56 19.41
C PHE A 432 -8.84 8.02 18.16
N ALA A 433 -9.42 7.90 16.96
CA ALA A 433 -8.79 8.40 15.74
C ALA A 433 -8.63 9.93 15.77
N GLU A 434 -9.68 10.65 16.18
CA GLU A 434 -9.69 12.11 16.35
C GLU A 434 -8.59 12.57 17.32
N LEU A 435 -8.51 11.91 18.48
CA LEU A 435 -7.45 12.16 19.46
C LEU A 435 -6.06 12.00 18.84
N LEU A 436 -5.82 10.92 18.08
CA LEU A 436 -4.53 10.69 17.44
C LEU A 436 -4.20 11.74 16.37
N TYR A 437 -5.20 12.23 15.62
CA TYR A 437 -5.00 13.30 14.65
C TYR A 437 -4.64 14.61 15.33
N GLN A 438 -5.37 15.01 16.36
CA GLN A 438 -5.07 16.23 17.10
C GLN A 438 -3.69 16.17 17.75
N GLU A 439 -3.35 15.06 18.38
CA GLU A 439 -2.01 14.84 18.96
C GLU A 439 -0.91 14.86 17.88
N PHE A 440 -1.17 14.29 16.69
CA PHE A 440 -0.24 14.35 15.56
C PHE A 440 -0.03 15.79 15.08
N MET A 441 -1.10 16.57 14.95
CA MET A 441 -1.06 17.96 14.48
C MET A 441 -0.35 18.88 15.47
N LYS A 442 -0.56 18.68 16.77
CA LYS A 442 0.21 19.35 17.82
C LYS A 442 1.71 19.10 17.65
N VAL A 443 2.11 17.86 17.40
CA VAL A 443 3.54 17.52 17.18
C VAL A 443 4.07 18.08 15.86
N ILE A 444 3.32 18.04 14.76
CA ILE A 444 3.85 18.49 13.46
C ILE A 444 4.10 20.00 13.40
N SER A 445 3.34 20.78 14.20
CA SER A 445 3.50 22.24 14.32
C SER A 445 4.94 22.65 14.65
N ARG A 446 5.69 21.81 15.40
CA ARG A 446 7.08 22.06 15.76
C ARG A 446 8.02 22.20 14.55
N LEU A 447 7.68 21.58 13.41
CA LEU A 447 8.45 21.69 12.17
C LEU A 447 8.36 23.11 11.56
N LYS A 448 7.39 23.92 12.00
CA LYS A 448 7.02 25.20 11.40
C LYS A 448 7.30 26.44 12.23
N LYS A 449 8.12 26.32 13.28
CA LYS A 449 8.53 27.46 14.13
C LYS A 449 9.00 28.71 13.36
N LYS A 450 9.60 28.54 12.17
CA LYS A 450 10.15 29.66 11.36
C LYS A 450 9.27 30.11 10.18
N ASN A 451 8.47 29.20 9.61
CA ASN A 451 7.60 29.46 8.45
C ASN A 451 6.18 29.01 8.83
N GLN A 452 5.47 29.87 9.58
CA GLN A 452 4.11 29.60 10.06
C GLN A 452 3.16 29.33 8.89
N SER A 453 2.29 28.36 9.08
CA SER A 453 1.15 28.11 8.19
C SER A 453 -0.08 28.75 8.83
N ALA A 454 -0.96 29.35 8.02
CA ALA A 454 -2.22 29.90 8.51
C ALA A 454 -3.12 28.78 9.07
N ALA A 455 -4.05 29.10 9.98
CA ALA A 455 -5.00 28.14 10.53
C ALA A 455 -5.73 27.34 9.44
N GLY A 456 -6.13 27.98 8.34
CA GLY A 456 -6.78 27.31 7.21
C GLY A 456 -5.92 26.22 6.53
N ALA A 457 -4.59 26.38 6.55
CA ALA A 457 -3.69 25.36 6.02
C ALA A 457 -3.55 24.15 6.96
N PHE A 458 -3.64 24.37 8.27
CA PHE A 458 -3.73 23.28 9.26
C PHE A 458 -5.06 22.55 9.14
N TYR A 459 -6.18 23.28 9.00
CA TYR A 459 -7.52 22.70 8.87
C TYR A 459 -7.64 21.79 7.65
N ARG A 460 -7.19 22.24 6.48
CA ARG A 460 -7.14 21.38 5.27
C ARG A 460 -6.26 20.15 5.45
N GLY A 461 -5.13 20.29 6.16
CA GLY A 461 -4.28 19.15 6.50
C GLY A 461 -4.98 18.15 7.43
N PHE A 462 -5.86 18.63 8.31
CA PHE A 462 -6.69 17.82 9.19
C PHE A 462 -7.71 17.01 8.39
N GLU A 463 -8.49 17.67 7.54
CA GLU A 463 -9.49 17.02 6.67
C GLU A 463 -8.84 15.94 5.80
N GLU A 464 -7.69 16.23 5.20
CA GLU A 464 -6.99 15.27 4.33
C GLU A 464 -6.51 14.03 5.10
N LEU A 465 -6.05 14.21 6.34
CA LEU A 465 -5.69 13.09 7.21
C LEU A 465 -6.91 12.27 7.61
N GLU A 466 -7.99 12.93 8.02
CA GLU A 466 -9.20 12.27 8.50
C GLU A 466 -9.88 11.44 7.41
N ASP A 467 -9.90 11.93 6.17
CA ASP A 467 -10.52 11.25 5.03
C ASP A 467 -9.70 10.04 4.55
N GLN A 468 -8.38 10.14 4.60
CA GLN A 468 -7.51 9.21 3.87
C GLN A 468 -6.68 8.28 4.75
N LYS A 469 -6.58 8.56 6.05
CA LYS A 469 -5.77 7.77 7.00
C LYS A 469 -6.66 7.17 8.09
N LEU A 470 -6.15 6.13 8.75
CA LEU A 470 -6.82 5.34 9.79
C LEU A 470 -8.18 4.70 9.44
N LYS A 471 -8.73 4.94 8.25
CA LYS A 471 -9.89 4.28 7.67
C LYS A 471 -9.44 3.26 6.61
N ASN A 472 -10.15 2.15 6.53
CA ASN A 472 -10.00 1.17 5.47
C ASN A 472 -10.74 1.63 4.19
N PHE A 473 -10.66 0.85 3.11
CA PHE A 473 -11.33 1.18 1.85
C PHE A 473 -12.87 1.21 1.94
N THR A 474 -13.46 0.64 2.99
CA THR A 474 -14.92 0.68 3.23
C THR A 474 -15.33 1.87 4.09
N GLY A 475 -14.40 2.76 4.46
CA GLY A 475 -14.64 3.90 5.32
C GLY A 475 -14.71 3.56 6.82
N ARG A 476 -14.44 2.32 7.22
CA ARG A 476 -14.40 1.90 8.63
C ARG A 476 -13.02 2.15 9.22
N TYR A 477 -12.98 2.60 10.47
CA TYR A 477 -11.74 2.79 11.21
C TYR A 477 -10.97 1.46 11.40
N TYR A 478 -9.65 1.53 11.44
CA TYR A 478 -8.80 0.41 11.84
C TYR A 478 -8.99 0.08 13.33
N THR A 479 -8.45 -1.07 13.74
CA THR A 479 -8.41 -1.40 15.17
C THR A 479 -7.55 -0.38 15.92
N LYS A 480 -7.87 -0.09 17.20
CA LYS A 480 -7.11 0.91 17.99
C LYS A 480 -5.61 0.60 18.05
N THR A 481 -5.24 -0.67 18.14
CA THR A 481 -3.84 -1.13 18.13
C THR A 481 -3.14 -0.80 16.81
N GLU A 482 -3.81 -0.98 15.67
CA GLU A 482 -3.29 -0.61 14.35
C GLU A 482 -3.20 0.90 14.18
N MET A 483 -4.21 1.65 14.65
CA MET A 483 -4.19 3.12 14.63
C MET A 483 -3.01 3.66 15.44
N TYR A 484 -2.82 3.14 16.65
CA TYR A 484 -1.69 3.50 17.51
C TYR A 484 -0.33 3.11 16.89
N ARG A 485 -0.24 1.99 16.18
CA ARG A 485 0.96 1.59 15.43
C ARG A 485 1.29 2.57 14.31
N GLU A 486 0.29 3.01 13.53
CA GLU A 486 0.48 4.04 12.50
C GLU A 486 0.88 5.38 13.12
N PHE A 487 0.28 5.77 14.24
CA PHE A 487 0.67 6.97 14.98
C PHE A 487 2.13 6.93 15.44
N LYS A 488 2.60 5.81 16.03
CA LYS A 488 4.03 5.60 16.36
C LYS A 488 4.95 5.79 15.15
N LYS A 489 4.53 5.28 13.99
CA LYS A 489 5.26 5.45 12.72
C LYS A 489 5.29 6.92 12.31
N TRP A 490 4.18 7.65 12.39
CA TRP A 490 4.13 9.08 12.08
C TRP A 490 5.04 9.90 13.00
N MET A 491 5.05 9.62 14.30
CA MET A 491 5.98 10.25 15.26
C MET A 491 7.44 10.04 14.89
N TRP A 492 7.81 8.82 14.49
CA TRP A 492 9.16 8.53 13.99
C TRP A 492 9.48 9.33 12.73
N MET A 493 8.53 9.45 11.80
CA MET A 493 8.70 10.22 10.56
C MET A 493 8.94 11.71 10.84
N ILE A 494 8.18 12.34 11.74
CA ILE A 494 8.40 13.73 12.14
C ILE A 494 9.81 13.91 12.73
N ASN A 495 10.22 13.03 13.66
CA ASN A 495 11.57 13.07 14.25
C ASN A 495 12.68 12.89 13.20
N CYS A 496 12.42 12.12 12.14
CA CYS A 496 13.35 11.97 11.02
C CYS A 496 13.40 13.26 10.18
N ALA A 497 12.24 13.82 9.85
CA ALA A 497 12.10 15.05 9.09
C ALA A 497 12.85 16.21 9.75
N GLU A 498 12.66 16.39 11.06
CA GLU A 498 13.30 17.47 11.81
C GLU A 498 14.83 17.36 11.80
N ARG A 499 15.37 16.15 11.98
CA ARG A 499 16.82 15.91 11.91
C ARG A 499 17.37 16.19 10.51
N TRP A 500 16.64 15.78 9.48
CA TRP A 500 17.00 16.08 8.09
C TRP A 500 16.99 17.58 7.79
N ALA A 501 15.96 18.29 8.24
CA ALA A 501 15.85 19.73 8.04
C ALA A 501 16.97 20.49 8.76
N LYS A 502 17.30 20.12 10.01
CA LYS A 502 18.43 20.69 10.76
C LYS A 502 19.76 20.47 10.03
N LYS A 503 20.01 19.26 9.52
CA LYS A 503 21.26 18.92 8.81
C LYS A 503 21.39 19.67 7.48
N ARG A 504 20.30 19.85 6.73
CA ARG A 504 20.31 20.45 5.39
C ARG A 504 19.96 21.94 5.36
N LYS A 505 19.65 22.53 6.53
CA LYS A 505 19.11 23.90 6.65
C LYS A 505 17.89 24.12 5.73
N TRP A 506 17.06 23.09 5.57
CA TRP A 506 15.91 23.13 4.69
C TRP A 506 14.70 23.77 5.37
N GLN A 507 13.89 24.48 4.59
CA GLN A 507 12.58 24.97 4.99
C GLN A 507 11.50 23.99 4.53
N PHE A 508 10.52 23.73 5.39
CA PHE A 508 9.38 22.87 5.06
C PHE A 508 8.31 23.61 4.25
N LEU A 509 7.61 22.90 3.36
CA LEU A 509 6.39 23.35 2.67
C LEU A 509 5.26 23.64 3.65
N TYR A 510 4.27 24.47 3.30
CA TYR A 510 3.07 24.70 4.12
C TYR A 510 2.42 23.37 4.55
N ILE A 511 1.77 23.34 5.71
CA ILE A 511 1.30 22.08 6.31
C ILE A 511 0.37 21.29 5.39
N ASN A 512 -0.55 21.95 4.69
CA ASN A 512 -1.40 21.34 3.67
C ASN A 512 -0.56 20.67 2.57
N ASP A 513 0.41 21.38 1.99
CA ASP A 513 1.25 20.84 0.92
C ASP A 513 2.24 19.78 1.43
N TYR A 514 2.65 19.87 2.69
CA TYR A 514 3.57 18.92 3.30
C TYR A 514 2.87 17.59 3.63
N LEU A 515 1.60 17.67 4.05
CA LEU A 515 0.76 16.51 4.39
C LEU A 515 -0.01 15.91 3.21
N ASP A 516 0.05 16.55 2.03
CA ASP A 516 -0.52 16.04 0.78
C ASP A 516 -0.10 14.59 0.52
N THR A 517 -1.08 13.68 0.49
CA THR A 517 -0.83 12.24 0.40
C THR A 517 -0.30 11.79 -0.96
N GLN A 518 -0.43 12.64 -1.98
CA GLN A 518 0.06 12.39 -3.33
C GLN A 518 1.57 12.62 -3.44
N ARG A 519 2.15 13.45 -2.56
CA ARG A 519 3.58 13.79 -2.58
C ARG A 519 4.46 12.72 -1.95
N ARG A 520 4.85 11.74 -2.77
CA ARG A 520 5.63 10.55 -2.36
C ARG A 520 7.03 10.50 -2.98
N ASP A 521 7.43 11.54 -3.70
CA ASP A 521 8.72 11.60 -4.36
C ASP A 521 9.75 12.43 -3.60
N ALA A 522 11.03 12.05 -3.76
CA ALA A 522 12.14 12.66 -3.02
C ALA A 522 12.32 14.15 -3.34
N LYS A 523 11.90 14.57 -4.54
CA LYS A 523 12.03 15.95 -5.03
C LYS A 523 11.01 16.90 -4.39
N GLU A 524 9.86 16.37 -3.99
CA GLU A 524 8.72 17.15 -3.50
C GLU A 524 8.80 17.43 -2.00
N VAL A 525 9.70 16.73 -1.28
CA VAL A 525 9.94 16.90 0.16
C VAL A 525 8.65 16.80 1.00
N GLY A 526 7.72 15.94 0.58
CA GLY A 526 6.47 15.67 1.30
C GLY A 526 6.66 14.72 2.48
N PHE A 527 5.76 14.80 3.48
CA PHE A 527 5.77 13.95 4.66
C PHE A 527 5.75 12.46 4.31
N TRP A 528 4.91 12.08 3.33
CA TRP A 528 4.69 10.68 2.96
C TRP A 528 5.86 10.03 2.23
N TYR A 529 6.80 10.81 1.70
CA TYR A 529 8.07 10.26 1.19
C TYR A 529 8.85 9.52 2.29
N LEU A 530 8.76 9.97 3.55
CA LEU A 530 9.47 9.39 4.69
C LEU A 530 9.00 7.97 5.03
N GLU A 531 7.87 7.52 4.49
CA GLU A 531 7.42 6.13 4.61
C GLU A 531 8.44 5.15 4.00
N LYS A 532 9.13 5.55 2.91
CA LYS A 532 10.22 4.75 2.32
C LYS A 532 11.40 4.62 3.29
N ALA A 533 11.77 5.70 3.96
CA ALA A 533 12.84 5.71 4.96
C ALA A 533 12.48 4.87 6.19
N TRP A 534 11.22 4.92 6.63
CA TRP A 534 10.71 4.10 7.72
C TRP A 534 10.76 2.59 7.38
N LYS A 535 10.30 2.19 6.18
CA LYS A 535 10.36 0.79 5.73
C LYS A 535 11.79 0.26 5.70
N LYS A 536 12.74 1.07 5.20
CA LYS A 536 14.16 0.72 5.23
C LYS A 536 14.67 0.55 6.67
N ASN A 537 14.32 1.46 7.57
CA ASN A 537 14.69 1.38 8.98
C ASN A 537 14.14 0.12 9.67
N GLU A 538 12.91 -0.29 9.37
CA GLU A 538 12.34 -1.55 9.90
C GLU A 538 13.09 -2.78 9.38
N GLN A 539 13.45 -2.81 8.10
CA GLN A 539 14.30 -3.86 7.55
C GLN A 539 15.69 -3.88 8.21
N ASP A 540 16.28 -2.72 8.44
CA ASP A 540 17.58 -2.60 9.10
C ASP A 540 17.51 -3.02 10.57
N LYS A 541 16.42 -2.71 11.28
CA LYS A 541 16.18 -3.21 12.66
C LYS A 541 16.11 -4.73 12.69
N ALA A 542 15.41 -5.36 11.74
CA ALA A 542 15.31 -6.81 11.63
C ALA A 542 16.71 -7.44 11.43
N LYS A 543 17.47 -6.93 10.45
CA LYS A 543 18.86 -7.37 10.19
C LYS A 543 19.78 -7.17 11.40
N ARG A 544 19.64 -6.05 12.13
CA ARG A 544 20.43 -5.79 13.35
C ARG A 544 20.07 -6.79 14.45
N LYS A 545 18.80 -7.17 14.59
CA LYS A 545 18.35 -8.17 15.57
C LYS A 545 18.91 -9.55 15.24
N GLU A 546 18.85 -9.95 13.97
CA GLU A 546 19.42 -11.20 13.47
C GLU A 546 20.94 -11.26 13.69
N ARG A 547 21.68 -10.23 13.25
CA ARG A 547 23.13 -10.14 13.48
C ARG A 547 23.50 -10.15 14.98
N ARG A 548 22.67 -9.57 15.85
CA ARG A 548 22.86 -9.65 17.31
C ARG A 548 22.61 -11.07 17.83
N ALA A 549 21.61 -11.79 17.29
CA ALA A 549 21.34 -13.18 17.64
C ALA A 549 22.48 -14.10 17.15
N GLU A 550 22.96 -13.93 15.93
CA GLU A 550 24.11 -14.66 15.38
C GLU A 550 25.38 -14.43 16.21
N LYS A 551 25.70 -13.17 16.56
CA LYS A 551 26.84 -12.87 17.42
C LYS A 551 26.70 -13.51 18.80
N ARG A 552 25.49 -13.55 19.36
CA ARG A 552 25.21 -14.24 20.63
C ARG A 552 25.40 -15.76 20.48
N ALA A 553 24.89 -16.35 19.41
CA ALA A 553 25.03 -17.78 19.11
C ALA A 553 26.50 -18.18 18.89
N ALA A 554 27.23 -17.42 18.06
CA ALA A 554 28.66 -17.64 17.83
C ALA A 554 29.47 -17.49 19.13
N HIS A 555 29.14 -16.50 19.97
CA HIS A 555 29.76 -16.34 21.27
C HIS A 555 29.48 -17.52 22.21
N THR A 556 28.25 -18.05 22.23
CA THR A 556 27.91 -19.25 23.01
C THR A 556 28.62 -20.50 22.48
N SER A 557 28.67 -20.71 21.17
CA SER A 557 29.37 -21.84 20.54
C SER A 557 30.87 -21.77 20.79
N ARG A 558 31.48 -20.59 20.66
CA ARG A 558 32.89 -20.38 21.02
C ARG A 558 33.17 -20.71 22.48
N LYS A 559 32.28 -20.30 23.40
CA LYS A 559 32.40 -20.66 24.82
C LYS A 559 32.24 -22.16 25.06
N ALA A 560 31.44 -22.86 24.25
CA ALA A 560 31.33 -24.32 24.33
C ALA A 560 32.59 -25.01 23.79
N GLY A 561 33.11 -24.57 22.63
CA GLY A 561 34.36 -25.08 22.04
C GLY A 561 35.56 -24.91 22.97
N ILE A 562 35.74 -23.74 23.57
CA ILE A 562 36.81 -23.52 24.55
C ILE A 562 36.69 -24.48 25.74
N LYS A 563 35.47 -24.85 26.15
CA LYS A 563 35.27 -25.84 27.21
C LYS A 563 35.65 -27.24 26.75
N THR A 564 35.26 -27.65 25.54
CA THR A 564 35.59 -28.98 24.99
C THR A 564 37.09 -29.12 24.75
N ASP A 565 37.73 -28.15 24.12
CA ASP A 565 39.16 -28.17 23.83
C ASP A 565 39.98 -28.24 25.13
N ARG A 566 39.52 -27.57 26.18
CA ARG A 566 40.15 -27.65 27.50
C ARG A 566 39.98 -29.03 28.14
N VAL A 567 38.83 -29.68 27.96
CA VAL A 567 38.61 -31.06 28.43
C VAL A 567 39.53 -32.02 27.69
N GLU A 568 39.63 -31.88 26.38
CA GLU A 568 40.45 -32.75 25.52
C GLU A 568 41.95 -32.56 25.79
N LYS A 569 42.42 -31.31 25.85
CA LYS A 569 43.84 -30.99 26.05
C LYS A 569 44.36 -31.33 27.45
N TYR A 570 43.53 -31.22 28.48
CA TYR A 570 43.96 -31.37 29.87
C TYR A 570 43.30 -32.54 30.60
N GLY A 571 42.50 -33.38 29.92
CA GLY A 571 41.91 -34.61 30.49
C GLY A 571 40.84 -34.42 31.57
N TYR A 572 40.58 -33.19 32.01
CA TYR A 572 39.57 -32.90 33.04
C TYR A 572 38.56 -31.86 32.53
N LYS A 573 37.26 -32.14 32.72
CA LYS A 573 36.21 -31.11 32.69
C LYS A 573 36.62 -30.06 33.72
N SER A 574 37.12 -28.91 33.27
CA SER A 574 37.44 -27.82 34.19
C SER A 574 36.15 -27.33 34.85
N ILE A 575 35.79 -27.94 35.97
CA ILE A 575 34.89 -27.39 36.95
C ILE A 575 35.60 -26.11 37.39
N LYS A 576 34.94 -24.95 37.29
CA LYS A 576 35.56 -23.73 37.82
C LYS A 576 35.96 -24.02 39.26
N PRO A 577 37.20 -23.72 39.69
CA PRO A 577 37.59 -23.89 41.08
C PRO A 577 36.49 -23.25 41.96
N GLY A 578 35.90 -24.04 42.86
CA GLY A 578 34.85 -23.58 43.77
C GLY A 578 33.38 -23.72 43.35
N THR A 579 33.01 -24.36 42.22
CA THR A 579 31.58 -24.52 41.84
C THR A 579 30.96 -25.89 42.12
N ASN A 580 31.74 -26.91 42.48
CA ASN A 580 31.20 -28.17 42.97
C ASN A 580 31.97 -28.56 44.23
N SER A 581 31.30 -28.54 45.39
CA SER A 581 31.91 -28.86 46.70
C SER A 581 32.49 -30.29 46.76
N ARG A 582 32.19 -31.14 45.76
CA ARG A 582 32.63 -32.53 45.67
C ARG A 582 33.87 -32.80 44.83
N SER A 583 34.45 -31.79 44.15
CA SER A 583 35.68 -31.97 43.37
C SER A 583 36.71 -30.89 43.71
N LEU A 584 37.24 -30.94 44.93
CA LEU A 584 38.46 -30.20 45.27
C LEU A 584 39.56 -30.64 44.32
N SER A 585 40.35 -29.71 43.79
CA SER A 585 41.57 -30.06 43.06
C SER A 585 42.49 -30.88 43.97
N ASP A 586 43.33 -31.74 43.41
CA ASP A 586 44.24 -32.56 44.23
C ASP A 586 45.12 -31.68 45.13
N TYR A 587 45.53 -30.51 44.64
CA TYR A 587 46.20 -29.48 45.43
C TYR A 587 45.37 -29.02 46.64
N GLU A 588 44.10 -28.70 46.46
CA GLU A 588 43.21 -28.28 47.55
C GLU A 588 42.93 -29.42 48.54
N LYS A 589 42.85 -30.67 48.07
CA LYS A 589 42.72 -31.85 48.94
C LYS A 589 43.96 -32.01 49.83
N VAL A 590 45.16 -31.88 49.27
CA VAL A 590 46.42 -31.93 50.03
C VAL A 590 46.47 -30.81 51.03
N ARG A 591 46.15 -29.59 50.59
CA ARG A 591 46.18 -28.40 51.43
C ARG A 591 45.27 -28.54 52.64
N ALA A 592 44.07 -29.10 52.46
CA ALA A 592 43.16 -29.39 53.56
C ALA A 592 43.76 -30.42 54.55
N LYS A 593 44.43 -31.46 54.06
CA LYS A 593 45.09 -32.47 54.91
C LYS A 593 46.37 -31.95 55.58
N VAL A 594 47.18 -31.16 54.88
CA VAL A 594 48.36 -30.46 55.43
C VAL A 594 47.96 -29.52 56.56
N ARG A 595 46.82 -28.83 56.45
CA ARG A 595 46.30 -28.02 57.56
C ARG A 595 45.95 -28.84 58.78
N LYS A 596 45.36 -30.03 58.60
CA LYS A 596 45.09 -30.97 59.70
C LYS A 596 46.38 -31.49 60.33
N TYR A 597 47.41 -31.74 59.53
CA TYR A 597 48.73 -32.10 60.03
C TYR A 597 49.35 -30.95 60.84
N LEU A 598 49.30 -29.72 60.32
CA LEU A 598 49.82 -28.54 61.01
C LEU A 598 49.02 -28.15 62.26
N SER A 599 47.74 -28.54 62.37
CA SER A 599 46.95 -28.41 63.61
C SER A 599 47.18 -29.56 64.60
N GLY A 600 47.91 -30.61 64.21
CA GLY A 600 48.17 -31.79 65.04
C GLY A 600 47.04 -32.83 65.05
N GLU A 601 46.06 -32.71 64.15
CA GLU A 601 44.93 -33.66 64.04
C GLU A 601 45.31 -35.00 63.39
N ILE A 602 46.37 -35.03 62.57
CA ILE A 602 46.89 -36.24 61.92
C ILE A 602 48.42 -36.25 62.01
N ASP A 603 49.01 -37.45 62.03
CA ASP A 603 50.46 -37.59 62.00
C ASP A 603 51.05 -37.46 60.58
N PHE A 604 52.38 -37.38 60.48
CA PHE A 604 53.05 -37.23 59.18
C PHE A 604 52.92 -38.49 58.31
N GLN A 605 52.94 -39.69 58.90
CA GLN A 605 52.84 -40.96 58.16
C GLN A 605 51.44 -41.13 57.54
N GLU A 606 50.40 -40.69 58.23
CA GLU A 606 49.01 -40.69 57.78
C GLU A 606 48.81 -39.67 56.65
N LEU A 607 49.46 -38.50 56.73
CA LEU A 607 49.48 -37.52 55.65
C LEU A 607 50.18 -38.08 54.39
N GLU A 608 51.35 -38.69 54.55
CA GLU A 608 52.11 -39.28 53.45
C GLU A 608 51.37 -40.47 52.80
N ARG A 609 50.77 -41.34 53.62
CA ARG A 609 49.92 -42.45 53.16
C ARG A 609 48.70 -41.94 52.42
N TYR A 610 48.04 -40.90 52.91
CA TYR A 610 46.91 -40.29 52.22
C TYR A 610 47.34 -39.75 50.85
N CYS A 611 48.48 -39.05 50.79
CA CYS A 611 48.95 -38.43 49.56
C CYS A 611 49.36 -39.44 48.51
N SER A 612 50.11 -40.48 48.90
CA SER A 612 50.54 -41.56 48.00
C SER A 612 49.38 -42.35 47.39
N HIS A 613 48.28 -42.55 48.14
CA HIS A 613 47.17 -43.39 47.68
C HIS A 613 46.09 -42.63 46.90
N ASN A 614 45.93 -41.32 47.13
CA ASN A 614 44.78 -40.57 46.64
C ASN A 614 45.11 -39.45 45.65
N LEU A 615 46.39 -39.14 45.42
CA LEU A 615 46.82 -37.96 44.68
C LEU A 615 47.89 -38.28 43.63
N ASN A 616 48.13 -37.31 42.75
CA ASN A 616 49.17 -37.41 41.72
C ASN A 616 50.59 -37.39 42.32
N GLN A 617 51.48 -38.22 41.77
CA GLN A 617 52.88 -38.38 42.17
C GLN A 617 53.63 -37.03 42.27
N THR A 618 53.38 -36.12 41.34
CA THR A 618 53.99 -34.77 41.32
C THR A 618 53.69 -33.96 42.59
N ILE A 619 52.52 -34.17 43.19
CA ILE A 619 52.13 -33.50 44.43
C ILE A 619 52.76 -34.19 45.65
N VAL A 620 52.93 -35.52 45.59
CA VAL A 620 53.61 -36.31 46.63
C VAL A 620 55.07 -35.88 46.74
N GLU A 621 55.77 -35.76 45.60
CA GLU A 621 57.16 -35.29 45.53
C GLU A 621 57.30 -33.83 46.02
N GLY A 622 56.28 -33.00 45.81
CA GLY A 622 56.22 -31.61 46.25
C GLY A 622 55.66 -31.38 47.66
N LEU A 623 55.38 -32.44 48.43
CA LEU A 623 54.64 -32.33 49.70
C LEU A 623 55.36 -31.48 50.75
N GLY A 624 56.69 -31.55 50.84
CA GLY A 624 57.47 -30.73 51.77
C GLY A 624 57.30 -29.22 51.53
N ASN A 625 57.41 -28.80 50.27
CA ASN A 625 57.21 -27.41 49.86
C ASN A 625 55.80 -26.91 50.17
N LEU A 626 54.79 -27.79 50.07
CA LEU A 626 53.41 -27.48 50.40
C LEU A 626 53.18 -27.28 51.89
N ILE A 627 53.83 -28.09 52.73
CA ILE A 627 53.79 -27.96 54.18
C ILE A 627 54.40 -26.63 54.59
N ASP A 628 55.56 -26.27 54.03
CA ASP A 628 56.25 -25.02 54.36
C ASP A 628 55.46 -23.80 53.89
N ALA A 629 54.88 -23.85 52.69
CA ALA A 629 54.03 -22.79 52.17
C ALA A 629 52.77 -22.57 53.03
N GLU A 630 52.12 -23.65 53.49
CA GLU A 630 50.96 -23.52 54.37
C GLU A 630 51.33 -23.08 55.79
N ARG A 631 52.48 -23.52 56.31
CA ARG A 631 53.01 -23.04 57.60
C ARG A 631 53.28 -21.54 57.54
N ALA A 632 53.90 -21.05 56.46
CA ALA A 632 54.11 -19.63 56.23
C ALA A 632 52.78 -18.86 56.13
N ASN A 633 51.77 -19.41 55.45
CA ASN A 633 50.44 -18.80 55.37
C ASN A 633 49.75 -18.73 56.74
N LEU A 634 49.81 -19.79 57.56
CA LEU A 634 49.23 -19.76 58.90
C LEU A 634 49.90 -18.72 59.79
N ASN A 635 51.22 -18.59 59.70
CA ASN A 635 51.96 -17.59 60.46
C ASN A 635 51.56 -16.15 60.04
N ARG A 636 51.27 -15.92 58.75
CA ARG A 636 50.76 -14.63 58.26
C ARG A 636 49.35 -14.26 58.75
N PHE A 637 48.54 -15.23 59.16
CA PHE A 637 47.21 -14.97 59.72
C PHE A 637 47.19 -14.91 61.25
N LYS A 638 48.29 -15.33 61.91
CA LYS A 638 48.47 -15.23 63.36
C LYS A 638 49.24 -13.96 63.79
N ALA A 639 50.07 -13.41 62.90
CA ALA A 639 50.63 -12.08 63.00
C ALA A 639 49.61 -11.05 62.49
#